data_AF-E4MBC3-F1
#
_entry.id   AF-E4MBC3-F1
#
_cell.length_a   1.000
_cell.length_b   1.000
_cell.length_c   1.000
_cell.angle_alpha   90.00
_cell.angle_beta   90.00
_cell.angle_gamma   90.00
#
_symmetry.space_group_name_H-M   'P 1'
#
loop_
_entity.id
_entity.type
_entity.pdbx_description
1 polymer ?
#
loop_
_entity_poly.entity_id
_entity_poly.type
_entity_poly.pdbx_seq_one_letter_code
_entity_poly.pdbx_strand_id
1 'polypeptide(L)'
;MKYTGSIHTTFYALLAAAALTAAGCSDDDNEKGGGATGVEANFSAEITPYTRAAGDTWTNGDAVGIYMLGGDAGTADNVRYTCEPNGRLSAADAKIVIPGSGTFDFVAYHPYKQSSLSGDAGKIDGYLYPVVLSDQTDPAAIDLLWSDNAAGVTAAAPDVKFTFEHVLSKVEIAVKQGGGISADDLAGVVVTIDGVYNEGFFALNSGRIGNTGVPGAVTARAVTEGVSYEAIVLPTTDAAQRGRVFTVEAPLLGRTYTWTMPDDYLFVGGKIHEIEITVDVDGISVVTGDIADWNGGDSNPEVETDDAEFLALPNSYIARPGSTVTIPVAKAYAAWHNIPMLQEGSFSIPNDLTARIVWQERFDEDETILFSTNDKVTMTGSGINAAIEVVLNPDVEGSLVVGVYDGDGNCYWSWHIWVTEYDPSQPAGQQTVGGNVFMDRNLGATSLVKGPQSAGCFYQWGRKDPFQGPYTWMMFLNANAGWSNDGIGKFMTLKGLASTKVPSENLVASVQQPYRYIVGISGTQDWLSPDVGGEAYRWSNADGTKGVFDPCPEGWRVPVSGAGAASAWADLNGVWDAERTGCVFAEGNGYYPAAGYINIMSASGSGGGAEAGTSGYCWSASSAGRNGYALTYSVSAIKTEAELTKAWACPVRCVKDVK
;
A
#
# COMPACT_ATOMS: atom_id res chain seq x y z
N MET A 1 -71.85 -1.73 -2.71
CA MET A 1 -71.99 -2.20 -1.31
C MET A 1 -71.20 -1.21 -0.45
N LYS A 2 -71.79 -0.10 0.03
CA LYS A 2 -72.49 0.04 1.32
C LYS A 2 -71.83 -0.78 2.44
N TYR A 3 -71.02 -0.13 3.27
CA TYR A 3 -71.14 -0.20 4.73
C TYR A 3 -70.59 1.09 5.36
N THR A 4 -71.52 1.88 5.86
CA THR A 4 -71.31 2.96 6.83
C THR A 4 -71.46 2.39 8.25
N GLY A 5 -70.66 2.89 9.19
CA GLY A 5 -70.79 2.55 10.61
C GLY A 5 -70.01 3.55 11.47
N SER A 6 -70.69 4.63 11.87
CA SER A 6 -70.27 5.58 12.90
C SER A 6 -70.81 5.10 14.26
N ILE A 7 -70.15 5.44 15.38
CA ILE A 7 -70.73 5.96 16.64
C ILE A 7 -69.61 6.22 17.68
N HIS A 8 -69.55 7.49 18.14
CA HIS A 8 -69.20 8.10 19.44
C HIS A 8 -68.45 7.29 20.53
N THR A 9 -67.56 7.85 21.36
CA THR A 9 -67.86 8.92 22.34
C THR A 9 -66.59 9.52 22.98
N THR A 10 -66.69 10.81 23.24
CA THR A 10 -65.80 11.84 23.81
C THR A 10 -65.19 11.57 25.20
N PHE A 11 -63.95 12.04 25.45
CA PHE A 11 -63.60 12.68 26.73
C PHE A 11 -62.57 13.83 26.56
N TYR A 12 -62.97 14.98 27.11
CA TYR A 12 -62.26 16.20 27.51
C TYR A 12 -60.81 15.97 28.00
N ALA A 13 -59.85 16.89 28.03
CA ALA A 13 -59.71 18.35 27.96
C ALA A 13 -58.16 18.58 28.09
N LEU A 14 -57.51 19.72 27.88
CA LEU A 14 -57.80 21.15 28.00
C LEU A 14 -56.64 21.82 27.19
N LEU A 15 -56.93 22.74 26.26
CA LEU A 15 -56.65 24.20 26.36
C LEU A 15 -55.20 24.55 26.73
N ALA A 16 -54.51 25.52 26.12
CA ALA A 16 -54.84 26.69 25.28
C ALA A 16 -53.47 27.35 25.00
N ALA A 17 -53.24 28.33 24.12
CA ALA A 17 -53.94 29.10 23.11
C ALA A 17 -52.80 29.90 22.41
N ALA A 18 -52.82 30.06 21.09
CA ALA A 18 -53.12 31.33 20.39
C ALA A 18 -52.09 32.45 20.68
N ALA A 19 -51.54 33.21 19.74
CA ALA A 19 -51.79 33.42 18.32
C ALA A 19 -50.59 34.22 17.77
N LEU A 20 -50.36 34.24 16.46
CA LEU A 20 -50.38 35.49 15.71
C LEU A 20 -50.51 35.21 14.21
N THR A 21 -51.25 36.09 13.57
CA THR A 21 -51.85 36.03 12.24
C THR A 21 -50.89 36.46 11.11
N ALA A 22 -51.21 35.96 9.92
CA ALA A 22 -50.55 36.14 8.64
C ALA A 22 -50.66 37.53 7.98
N ALA A 23 -49.71 37.84 7.09
CA ALA A 23 -49.85 38.39 5.71
C ALA A 23 -48.45 38.87 5.22
N GLY A 24 -47.97 38.64 3.98
CA GLY A 24 -48.64 38.23 2.75
C GLY A 24 -47.69 37.74 1.63
N CYS A 25 -48.36 37.35 0.53
CA CYS A 25 -47.99 36.69 -0.74
C CYS A 25 -46.76 37.28 -1.49
N SER A 26 -46.11 36.59 -2.44
CA SER A 26 -46.66 35.75 -3.53
C SER A 26 -45.62 34.86 -4.26
N ASP A 27 -46.10 33.69 -4.73
CA ASP A 27 -45.68 32.80 -5.85
C ASP A 27 -44.29 32.12 -5.81
N ASP A 28 -44.07 30.87 -6.20
CA ASP A 28 -44.84 29.63 -6.41
C ASP A 28 -43.79 28.50 -6.49
N ASP A 29 -44.15 27.33 -5.96
CA ASP A 29 -43.64 25.97 -6.24
C ASP A 29 -42.12 25.68 -6.26
N ASN A 30 -41.66 25.12 -5.14
CA ASN A 30 -40.99 23.81 -5.20
C ASN A 30 -41.21 23.04 -3.89
N GLU A 31 -41.99 21.95 -3.98
CA GLU A 31 -42.23 21.05 -2.86
C GLU A 31 -40.92 20.44 -2.35
N LYS A 32 -40.74 20.61 -1.04
CA LYS A 32 -39.68 20.04 -0.22
C LYS A 32 -39.81 18.51 -0.14
N GLY A 33 -38.77 17.81 -0.57
CA GLY A 33 -38.29 16.66 0.21
C GLY A 33 -37.57 17.20 1.44
N GLY A 34 -38.08 16.92 2.63
CA GLY A 34 -37.47 17.37 3.89
C GLY A 34 -36.15 16.66 4.17
N GLY A 35 -35.03 17.39 4.06
CA GLY A 35 -33.73 17.02 4.59
C GLY A 35 -33.19 18.17 5.45
N ALA A 36 -32.61 17.84 6.61
CA ALA A 36 -32.12 18.83 7.57
C ALA A 36 -31.10 19.80 6.92
N THR A 37 -31.30 21.10 7.07
CA THR A 37 -30.36 22.15 6.64
C THR A 37 -29.04 22.00 7.42
N GLY A 38 -27.90 21.93 6.73
CA GLY A 38 -26.58 21.84 7.37
C GLY A 38 -26.25 23.04 8.26
N VAL A 39 -25.26 22.88 9.15
CA VAL A 39 -24.86 23.87 10.16
C VAL A 39 -23.39 24.22 9.99
N GLU A 40 -23.04 25.50 10.05
CA GLU A 40 -21.65 25.96 9.99
C GLU A 40 -20.86 25.47 11.21
N ALA A 41 -19.68 24.89 10.98
CA ALA A 41 -18.79 24.43 12.04
C ALA A 41 -18.06 25.62 12.69
N ASN A 42 -17.93 25.61 14.02
CA ASN A 42 -17.14 26.60 14.76
C ASN A 42 -15.81 25.97 15.19
N PHE A 43 -14.70 26.49 14.69
CA PHE A 43 -13.37 25.91 14.95
C PHE A 43 -12.58 26.71 15.99
N SER A 44 -11.89 25.98 16.87
CA SER A 44 -10.87 26.50 17.76
C SER A 44 -9.68 25.56 17.83
N ALA A 45 -8.51 26.09 18.15
CA ALA A 45 -7.24 25.38 18.14
C ALA A 45 -6.43 25.70 19.40
N GLU A 46 -5.80 24.68 19.97
CA GLU A 46 -4.78 24.81 21.01
C GLU A 46 -3.59 23.88 20.70
N ILE A 47 -2.44 24.18 21.29
CA ILE A 47 -1.22 23.36 21.24
C ILE A 47 -0.95 22.83 22.66
N THR A 48 -0.75 21.53 22.82
CA THR A 48 -0.50 20.85 24.13
C THR A 48 0.88 21.23 24.71
N PRO A 49 1.16 21.25 26.05
CA PRO A 49 0.30 21.75 27.12
C PRO A 49 0.86 23.00 27.83
N TYR A 50 0.02 24.04 27.89
CA TYR A 50 -0.31 24.95 29.02
C TYR A 50 0.77 25.58 29.95
N THR A 51 2.02 25.13 30.08
CA THR A 51 3.00 25.70 31.04
C THR A 51 4.16 26.44 30.37
N ARG A 52 3.86 27.68 29.95
CA ARG A 52 4.76 28.83 29.71
C ARG A 52 6.22 28.51 29.35
N ALA A 53 6.49 28.36 28.06
CA ALA A 53 7.68 28.89 27.42
C ALA A 53 7.26 29.70 26.18
N ALA A 54 8.00 30.74 25.84
CA ALA A 54 7.69 31.58 24.67
C ALA A 54 8.09 30.82 23.40
N GLY A 55 7.10 30.33 22.65
CA GLY A 55 7.27 29.55 21.42
C GLY A 55 5.96 28.94 20.92
N ASP A 56 5.04 28.63 21.84
CA ASP A 56 3.85 27.78 21.57
C ASP A 56 2.53 28.57 21.51
N THR A 57 2.57 29.76 20.91
CA THR A 57 1.39 30.60 20.77
C THR A 57 1.15 30.90 19.31
N TRP A 58 -0.07 30.63 18.84
CA TRP A 58 -0.54 31.09 17.55
C TRP A 58 -0.20 32.57 17.35
N THR A 59 0.43 32.88 16.24
CA THR A 59 0.73 34.24 15.82
C THR A 59 -0.31 34.73 14.82
N ASN A 60 -0.48 36.04 14.76
CA ASN A 60 -1.46 36.62 13.86
C ASN A 60 -1.03 36.40 12.39
N GLY A 61 -1.73 35.51 11.69
CA GLY A 61 -1.42 35.14 10.31
C GLY A 61 -1.10 33.66 10.12
N ASP A 62 -0.92 32.90 11.21
CA ASP A 62 -0.81 31.44 11.13
C ASP A 62 -2.04 30.88 10.43
N ALA A 63 -1.81 29.93 9.54
CA ALA A 63 -2.87 29.28 8.79
C ALA A 63 -2.81 27.77 9.00
N VAL A 64 -4.01 27.19 9.08
CA VAL A 64 -4.23 25.74 9.16
C VAL A 64 -5.01 25.29 7.94
N GLY A 65 -4.77 24.05 7.50
CA GLY A 65 -5.68 23.38 6.57
C GLY A 65 -6.58 22.43 7.34
N ILE A 66 -7.87 22.43 7.03
CA ILE A 66 -8.88 21.58 7.68
C ILE A 66 -9.51 20.66 6.65
N TYR A 67 -9.61 19.38 6.99
CA TYR A 67 -10.37 18.38 6.24
C TYR A 67 -11.55 17.89 7.07
N MET A 68 -12.65 17.55 6.39
CA MET A 68 -13.80 16.86 6.97
C MET A 68 -13.94 15.48 6.32
N LEU A 69 -13.86 14.43 7.12
CA LEU A 69 -13.86 13.03 6.71
C LEU A 69 -15.26 12.41 6.93
N GLY A 70 -15.73 11.61 5.96
CA GLY A 70 -17.01 10.88 6.00
C GLY A 70 -18.15 11.50 5.19
N GLY A 71 -18.96 10.65 4.53
CA GLY A 71 -20.22 11.01 3.83
C GLY A 71 -20.08 11.38 2.34
N ASP A 72 -20.93 10.81 1.48
CA ASP A 72 -20.97 11.04 0.02
C ASP A 72 -21.39 12.47 -0.41
N ALA A 73 -21.61 13.38 0.54
CA ALA A 73 -22.23 14.69 0.30
C ALA A 73 -21.55 15.81 1.09
N GLY A 74 -20.40 16.28 0.57
CA GLY A 74 -19.80 17.57 0.92
C GLY A 74 -18.52 17.48 1.75
N THR A 75 -17.41 17.07 1.14
CA THR A 75 -16.10 17.03 1.81
C THR A 75 -15.48 18.43 1.87
N ALA A 76 -15.02 18.85 3.05
CA ALA A 76 -14.06 19.93 3.16
C ALA A 76 -12.68 19.33 2.87
N ASP A 77 -12.01 19.82 1.83
CA ASP A 77 -10.72 19.31 1.36
C ASP A 77 -9.69 20.45 1.44
N ASN A 78 -8.75 20.32 2.38
CA ASN A 78 -7.69 21.29 2.67
C ASN A 78 -8.16 22.76 2.75
N VAL A 79 -9.27 23.00 3.45
CA VAL A 79 -9.85 24.35 3.52
C VAL A 79 -9.02 25.21 4.47
N ARG A 80 -8.54 26.35 3.99
CA ARG A 80 -7.68 27.23 4.77
C ARG A 80 -8.46 28.04 5.80
N TYR A 81 -7.98 28.01 7.04
CA TYR A 81 -8.40 28.89 8.14
C TYR A 81 -7.20 29.64 8.67
N THR A 82 -7.40 30.87 9.14
CA THR A 82 -6.39 31.64 9.88
C THR A 82 -6.64 31.52 11.38
N CYS A 83 -5.57 31.39 12.15
CA CYS A 83 -5.62 31.31 13.60
C CYS A 83 -5.29 32.67 14.24
N GLU A 84 -6.13 33.09 15.18
CA GLU A 84 -5.87 34.22 16.06
C GLU A 84 -5.04 33.78 17.28
N PRO A 85 -4.31 34.68 17.97
CA PRO A 85 -3.50 34.32 19.15
C PRO A 85 -4.28 33.71 20.33
N ASN A 86 -5.61 33.82 20.34
CA ASN A 86 -6.49 33.19 21.33
C ASN A 86 -6.95 31.77 20.91
N GLY A 87 -6.44 31.22 19.80
CA GLY A 87 -6.82 29.92 19.26
C GLY A 87 -8.10 29.93 18.43
N ARG A 88 -8.70 31.11 18.14
CA ARG A 88 -9.90 31.19 17.32
C ARG A 88 -9.55 31.03 15.84
N LEU A 89 -10.19 30.07 15.18
CA LEU A 89 -10.02 29.84 13.75
C LEU A 89 -11.12 30.56 12.96
N SER A 90 -10.72 31.32 11.93
CA SER A 90 -11.63 32.02 11.02
C SER A 90 -11.38 31.59 9.58
N ALA A 91 -12.45 31.35 8.82
CA ALA A 91 -12.35 30.91 7.44
C ALA A 91 -11.60 31.94 6.57
N ALA A 92 -10.52 31.51 5.93
CA ALA A 92 -9.78 32.33 4.97
C ALA A 92 -10.30 32.12 3.54
N ASP A 93 -10.62 30.87 3.20
CA ASP A 93 -11.14 30.50 1.88
C ASP A 93 -12.67 30.32 1.89
N ALA A 94 -13.16 29.30 2.61
CA ALA A 94 -14.58 28.96 2.67
C ALA A 94 -14.99 28.47 4.07
N LYS A 95 -16.25 28.75 4.44
CA LYS A 95 -16.87 28.22 5.65
C LYS A 95 -17.19 26.74 5.45
N ILE A 96 -16.85 25.90 6.42
CA ILE A 96 -17.18 24.47 6.38
C ILE A 96 -18.56 24.28 7.01
N VAL A 97 -19.43 23.57 6.30
CA VAL A 97 -20.80 23.28 6.73
C VAL A 97 -20.93 21.78 6.99
N ILE A 98 -21.31 21.42 8.21
CA ILE A 98 -21.61 20.05 8.59
C ILE A 98 -23.00 19.68 8.03
N PRO A 99 -23.10 18.60 7.22
CA PRO A 99 -24.38 18.13 6.71
C PRO A 99 -25.39 17.83 7.82
N GLY A 100 -26.68 18.07 7.56
CA GLY A 100 -27.75 17.95 8.57
C GLY A 100 -28.01 16.53 9.09
N SER A 101 -27.39 15.52 8.48
CA SER A 101 -27.40 14.12 8.92
C SER A 101 -26.02 13.49 8.70
N GLY A 102 -25.61 12.60 9.59
CA GLY A 102 -24.30 11.94 9.54
C GLY A 102 -23.43 12.32 10.73
N THR A 103 -22.30 11.64 10.83
CA THR A 103 -21.21 11.90 11.77
C THR A 103 -19.95 12.07 10.95
N PHE A 104 -19.16 13.08 11.27
CA PHE A 104 -18.00 13.50 10.51
C PHE A 104 -16.80 13.64 11.44
N ASP A 105 -15.66 13.20 10.96
CA ASP A 105 -14.39 13.41 11.66
C ASP A 105 -13.67 14.59 11.01
N PHE A 106 -12.85 15.30 11.77
CA PHE A 106 -12.08 16.43 11.29
C PHE A 106 -10.61 16.24 11.61
N VAL A 107 -9.77 16.50 10.61
CA VAL A 107 -8.32 16.59 10.78
C VAL A 107 -7.84 17.97 10.40
N ALA A 108 -6.84 18.49 11.12
CA ALA A 108 -6.24 19.79 10.87
C ALA A 108 -4.72 19.75 11.01
N TYR A 109 -4.03 20.63 10.29
CA TYR A 109 -2.57 20.73 10.35
C TYR A 109 -2.06 22.16 10.18
N HIS A 110 -0.82 22.41 10.58
CA HIS A 110 -0.06 23.64 10.41
C HIS A 110 1.42 23.33 10.11
N PRO A 111 2.15 24.13 9.30
CA PRO A 111 1.69 25.29 8.55
C PRO A 111 0.89 24.93 7.30
N TYR A 112 -0.13 25.72 6.97
CA TYR A 112 -0.94 25.51 5.76
C TYR A 112 -0.10 25.50 4.48
N LYS A 113 -0.33 24.49 3.63
CA LYS A 113 0.20 24.40 2.27
C LYS A 113 -0.95 24.29 1.27
N GLN A 114 -0.82 24.94 0.13
CA GLN A 114 -1.81 24.83 -0.96
C GLN A 114 -1.83 23.40 -1.51
N SER A 115 -3.00 22.94 -1.95
CA SER A 115 -3.11 21.69 -2.69
C SER A 115 -2.55 21.82 -4.12
N SER A 116 -2.03 20.73 -4.67
CA SER A 116 -1.68 20.57 -6.07
C SER A 116 -2.07 19.19 -6.56
N LEU A 117 -2.43 19.10 -7.84
CA LEU A 117 -2.64 17.83 -8.52
C LEU A 117 -1.39 17.40 -9.32
N SER A 118 -0.24 18.08 -9.14
CA SER A 118 0.92 17.97 -10.06
C SER A 118 2.28 17.70 -9.41
N GLY A 119 2.35 17.00 -8.28
CA GLY A 119 3.64 16.56 -7.71
C GLY A 119 4.60 17.70 -7.33
N ASP A 120 4.09 18.93 -7.12
CA ASP A 120 4.90 20.08 -6.71
C ASP A 120 5.45 19.82 -5.29
N ALA A 121 6.77 19.70 -5.15
CA ALA A 121 7.46 19.31 -3.89
C ALA A 121 7.15 20.18 -2.64
N GLY A 122 6.48 21.31 -2.80
CA GLY A 122 6.06 22.21 -1.71
C GLY A 122 4.55 22.30 -1.47
N LYS A 123 3.73 21.48 -2.14
CA LYS A 123 2.26 21.50 -2.06
C LYS A 123 1.70 20.16 -1.62
N ILE A 124 0.47 20.17 -1.14
CA ILE A 124 -0.24 18.97 -0.69
C ILE A 124 -0.84 18.23 -1.88
N ASP A 125 -0.63 16.91 -1.92
CA ASP A 125 -1.27 16.01 -2.87
C ASP A 125 -2.27 15.10 -2.13
N GLY A 126 -3.57 15.36 -2.32
CA GLY A 126 -4.64 14.73 -1.55
C GLY A 126 -4.50 15.00 -0.05
N TYR A 127 -4.09 13.98 0.72
CA TYR A 127 -3.85 14.05 2.16
C TYR A 127 -2.35 14.10 2.53
N LEU A 128 -1.45 14.19 1.56
CA LEU A 128 -0.02 14.05 1.80
C LEU A 128 0.64 15.41 1.95
N TYR A 129 1.06 15.71 3.16
CA TYR A 129 1.84 16.89 3.49
C TYR A 129 3.33 16.64 3.22
N PRO A 130 3.99 17.39 2.32
CA PRO A 130 5.42 17.23 2.09
C PRO A 130 6.23 17.76 3.28
N VAL A 131 7.11 16.93 3.82
CA VAL A 131 8.09 17.27 4.85
C VAL A 131 9.45 17.47 4.17
N VAL A 132 9.99 18.68 4.26
CA VAL A 132 11.28 19.04 3.65
C VAL A 132 12.10 19.77 4.71
N LEU A 133 13.22 19.16 5.13
CA LEU A 133 14.03 19.56 6.29
C LEU A 133 15.46 19.95 5.89
N SER A 134 15.71 20.12 4.59
CA SER A 134 17.02 20.55 4.07
C SER A 134 17.36 22.00 4.40
N ASP A 135 16.34 22.85 4.64
CA ASP A 135 16.50 24.23 5.11
C ASP A 135 15.97 24.38 6.53
N GLN A 136 16.88 24.59 7.48
CA GLN A 136 16.59 24.74 8.91
C GLN A 136 16.48 26.21 9.33
N THR A 137 16.59 27.17 8.42
CA THR A 137 16.74 28.60 8.76
C THR A 137 15.50 29.22 9.39
N ASP A 138 14.32 28.70 9.08
CA ASP A 138 13.02 29.10 9.62
C ASP A 138 12.29 27.89 10.23
N PRO A 139 12.53 27.57 11.52
CA PRO A 139 11.91 26.42 12.19
C PRO A 139 10.38 26.42 12.10
N ALA A 140 9.73 27.59 12.17
CA ALA A 140 8.27 27.69 12.12
C ALA A 140 7.68 27.26 10.76
N ALA A 141 8.46 27.34 9.67
CA ALA A 141 8.01 26.92 8.34
C ALA A 141 8.06 25.39 8.14
N ILE A 142 8.82 24.69 8.96
CA ILE A 142 9.05 23.23 8.86
C ILE A 142 8.50 22.45 10.06
N ASP A 143 8.10 23.14 11.13
CA ASP A 143 7.48 22.56 12.31
C ASP A 143 6.01 22.16 12.03
N LEU A 144 5.83 20.89 11.68
CA LEU A 144 4.52 20.32 11.37
C LEU A 144 3.76 20.02 12.65
N LEU A 145 2.63 20.71 12.82
CA LEU A 145 1.62 20.42 13.83
C LEU A 145 0.42 19.71 13.20
N TRP A 146 -0.16 18.73 13.90
CA TRP A 146 -1.32 17.98 13.42
C TRP A 146 -2.31 17.65 14.54
N SER A 147 -3.58 17.47 14.17
CA SER A 147 -4.67 17.12 15.08
C SER A 147 -5.73 16.29 14.36
N ASP A 148 -6.15 15.17 14.96
CA ASP A 148 -7.27 14.30 14.54
C ASP A 148 -8.29 14.05 15.67
N ASN A 149 -8.17 14.79 16.78
CA ASN A 149 -8.95 14.57 17.99
C ASN A 149 -10.47 14.81 17.83
N ALA A 150 -10.88 15.44 16.72
CA ALA A 150 -12.24 15.87 16.46
C ALA A 150 -13.04 14.79 15.69
N ALA A 151 -13.44 13.72 16.37
CA ALA A 151 -14.25 12.64 15.80
C ALA A 151 -15.75 12.74 16.14
N GLY A 152 -16.61 12.20 15.28
CA GLY A 152 -18.04 12.03 15.53
C GLY A 152 -18.85 13.33 15.58
N VAL A 153 -18.37 14.39 14.92
CA VAL A 153 -19.00 15.72 14.87
C VAL A 153 -20.31 15.64 14.09
N THR A 154 -21.35 16.35 14.55
CA THR A 154 -22.68 16.35 13.92
C THR A 154 -23.22 17.76 13.82
N ALA A 155 -24.23 17.98 12.96
CA ALA A 155 -24.90 19.27 12.87
C ALA A 155 -25.59 19.72 14.19
N ALA A 156 -25.88 18.78 15.10
CA ALA A 156 -26.44 19.09 16.42
C ALA A 156 -25.37 19.57 17.44
N ALA A 157 -24.09 19.31 17.16
CA ALA A 157 -22.95 19.72 17.98
C ALA A 157 -21.80 20.18 17.05
N PRO A 158 -21.91 21.40 16.48
CA PRO A 158 -21.02 21.87 15.41
C PRO A 158 -19.70 22.50 15.89
N ASP A 159 -19.47 22.55 17.21
CA ASP A 159 -18.25 23.10 17.78
C ASP A 159 -17.13 22.07 17.71
N VAL A 160 -16.03 22.44 17.04
CA VAL A 160 -14.86 21.59 16.80
C VAL A 160 -13.63 22.22 17.45
N LYS A 161 -12.99 21.49 18.36
CA LYS A 161 -11.80 21.95 19.08
C LYS A 161 -10.62 21.04 18.73
N PHE A 162 -9.68 21.57 17.97
CA PHE A 162 -8.42 20.89 17.67
C PHE A 162 -7.42 21.05 18.79
N THR A 163 -6.75 19.96 19.11
CA THR A 163 -5.60 19.92 20.01
C THR A 163 -4.41 19.44 19.17
N PHE A 164 -3.52 20.37 18.83
CA PHE A 164 -2.39 20.14 17.94
C PHE A 164 -1.18 19.59 18.70
N GLU A 165 -0.49 18.66 18.05
CA GLU A 165 0.75 18.04 18.51
C GLU A 165 1.85 18.20 17.45
N HIS A 166 3.10 18.32 17.89
CA HIS A 166 4.26 18.30 17.00
C HIS A 166 4.46 16.90 16.43
N VAL A 167 4.56 16.80 15.11
CA VAL A 167 4.73 15.51 14.41
C VAL A 167 6.21 15.09 14.38
N LEU A 168 7.11 16.07 14.25
CA LEU A 168 8.54 15.83 14.03
C LEU A 168 9.32 15.76 15.35
N SER A 169 10.62 15.55 15.28
CA SER A 169 11.51 15.55 16.45
C SER A 169 12.41 16.78 16.44
N LYS A 170 12.58 17.43 17.60
CA LYS A 170 13.50 18.56 17.77
C LYS A 170 14.79 18.07 18.41
N VAL A 171 15.91 18.59 17.94
CA VAL A 171 17.23 18.41 18.53
C VAL A 171 17.74 19.76 18.99
N GLU A 172 18.00 19.91 20.28
CA GLU A 172 18.62 21.10 20.86
C GLU A 172 20.06 20.80 21.23
N ILE A 173 20.99 21.58 20.69
CA ILE A 173 22.42 21.28 20.75
C ILE A 173 23.14 22.43 21.46
N ALA A 174 23.70 22.14 22.64
CA ALA A 174 24.58 23.05 23.35
C ALA A 174 26.03 22.76 22.96
N VAL A 175 26.76 23.78 22.50
CA VAL A 175 28.20 23.69 22.23
C VAL A 175 28.97 24.41 23.33
N LYS A 176 29.93 23.71 23.94
CA LYS A 176 30.74 24.23 25.05
C LYS A 176 32.22 24.19 24.71
N GLN A 177 32.95 25.17 25.24
CA GLN A 177 34.42 25.14 25.23
C GLN A 177 34.91 24.02 26.16
N GLY A 178 35.90 23.28 25.68
CA GLY A 178 36.61 22.25 26.41
C GLY A 178 38.06 22.64 26.68
N GLY A 179 38.90 21.63 26.95
CA GLY A 179 40.31 21.80 27.25
C GLY A 179 41.13 22.25 26.05
N GLY A 180 41.97 23.28 26.26
CA GLY A 180 42.96 23.71 25.28
C GLY A 180 42.46 24.69 24.22
N ILE A 181 41.22 25.16 24.34
CA ILE A 181 40.62 26.22 23.50
C ILE A 181 39.93 27.29 24.37
N SER A 182 39.52 28.38 23.75
CA SER A 182 38.69 29.45 24.33
C SER A 182 37.32 29.52 23.64
N ALA A 183 36.35 30.17 24.26
CA ALA A 183 35.02 30.37 23.68
C ALA A 183 35.07 31.13 22.35
N ASP A 184 36.04 32.04 22.18
CA ASP A 184 36.24 32.79 20.93
C ASP A 184 36.64 31.85 19.76
N ASP A 185 37.26 30.70 20.05
CA ASP A 185 37.63 29.71 19.04
C ASP A 185 36.42 28.93 18.48
N LEU A 186 35.25 29.07 19.12
CA LEU A 186 33.99 28.45 18.69
C LEU A 186 33.16 29.35 17.75
N ALA A 187 33.63 30.56 17.45
CA ALA A 187 32.98 31.41 16.45
C ALA A 187 33.04 30.75 15.06
N GLY A 188 31.94 30.82 14.32
CA GLY A 188 31.78 30.19 13.02
C GLY A 188 31.60 28.66 13.05
N VAL A 189 31.40 28.05 14.22
CA VAL A 189 31.15 26.60 14.30
C VAL A 189 29.88 26.24 13.54
N VAL A 190 29.96 25.13 12.80
CA VAL A 190 28.82 24.53 12.09
C VAL A 190 28.60 23.12 12.64
N VAL A 191 27.35 22.80 12.96
CA VAL A 191 26.96 21.46 13.43
C VAL A 191 26.03 20.83 12.41
N THR A 192 26.34 19.61 11.99
CA THR A 192 25.59 18.86 10.98
C THR A 192 25.25 17.46 11.48
N ILE A 193 24.02 17.03 11.28
CA ILE A 193 23.53 15.67 11.53
C ILE A 193 23.49 14.95 10.18
N ASP A 194 24.37 13.98 9.98
CA ASP A 194 24.44 13.20 8.75
C ASP A 194 23.85 11.80 8.92
N GLY A 195 23.44 11.18 7.82
CA GLY A 195 22.79 9.86 7.79
C GLY A 195 21.33 9.88 8.27
N VAL A 196 20.65 11.03 8.23
CA VAL A 196 19.22 11.16 8.56
C VAL A 196 18.39 11.47 7.32
N TYR A 197 17.15 11.00 7.25
CA TYR A 197 16.24 11.44 6.20
C TYR A 197 15.89 12.91 6.40
N ASN A 198 15.93 13.70 5.32
CA ASN A 198 15.60 15.13 5.33
C ASN A 198 14.43 15.49 4.39
N GLU A 199 13.81 14.48 3.77
CA GLU A 199 12.62 14.61 2.94
C GLU A 199 11.66 13.44 3.25
N GLY A 200 10.36 13.72 3.23
CA GLY A 200 9.32 12.74 3.48
C GLY A 200 7.92 13.29 3.25
N PHE A 201 6.91 12.52 3.64
CA PHE A 201 5.50 12.91 3.61
C PHE A 201 4.80 12.53 4.91
N PHE A 202 3.83 13.34 5.30
CA PHE A 202 2.94 13.04 6.41
C PHE A 202 1.49 12.93 5.92
N ALA A 203 0.85 11.80 6.18
CA ALA A 203 -0.52 11.50 5.80
C ALA A 203 -1.51 12.11 6.80
N LEU A 204 -2.10 13.24 6.43
CA LEU A 204 -2.98 14.06 7.27
C LEU A 204 -4.27 13.36 7.70
N ASN A 205 -4.73 12.36 6.94
CA ASN A 205 -5.92 11.59 7.25
C ASN A 205 -5.68 10.44 8.24
N SER A 206 -4.43 10.07 8.49
CA SER A 206 -4.09 8.88 9.30
C SER A 206 -2.98 9.10 10.31
N GLY A 207 -2.33 10.26 10.35
CA GLY A 207 -1.24 10.56 11.29
C GLY A 207 0.08 9.85 11.00
N ARG A 208 0.28 9.33 9.78
CA ARG A 208 1.42 8.47 9.44
C ARG A 208 2.53 9.25 8.72
N ILE A 209 3.79 8.98 9.04
CA ILE A 209 4.96 9.62 8.39
C ILE A 209 5.76 8.61 7.57
N GLY A 210 6.13 9.01 6.34
CA GLY A 210 6.95 8.22 5.43
C GLY A 210 8.19 9.00 4.98
N ASN A 211 9.33 8.31 4.88
CA ASN A 211 10.58 8.91 4.43
C ASN A 211 10.71 8.79 2.90
N THR A 212 11.36 9.75 2.26
CA THR A 212 11.68 9.67 0.82
C THR A 212 13.15 9.92 0.54
N GLY A 213 13.62 9.35 -0.56
CA GLY A 213 15.02 9.50 -0.98
C GLY A 213 15.98 8.65 -0.14
N VAL A 214 17.20 9.17 0.04
CA VAL A 214 18.25 8.51 0.82
C VAL A 214 18.61 9.37 2.03
N PRO A 215 19.08 8.77 3.14
CA PRO A 215 19.59 9.55 4.26
C PRO A 215 20.72 10.49 3.82
N GLY A 216 20.75 11.68 4.40
CA GLY A 216 21.74 12.72 4.12
C GLY A 216 21.92 13.66 5.30
N ALA A 217 22.45 14.84 4.99
CA ALA A 217 22.84 15.83 5.98
C ALA A 217 21.73 16.86 6.27
N VAL A 218 21.59 17.21 7.54
CA VAL A 218 20.84 18.36 8.05
C VAL A 218 21.79 19.24 8.84
N THR A 219 22.02 20.47 8.38
CA THR A 219 22.82 21.46 9.10
C THR A 219 21.97 22.18 10.12
N ALA A 220 22.34 22.08 11.40
CA ALA A 220 21.61 22.71 12.49
C ALA A 220 21.70 24.24 12.40
N ARG A 221 20.59 24.90 12.69
CA ARG A 221 20.50 26.36 12.76
C ARG A 221 21.18 26.85 14.03
N ALA A 222 22.07 27.84 13.92
CA ALA A 222 22.62 28.53 15.08
C ALA A 222 21.56 29.42 15.73
N VAL A 223 21.22 29.16 16.99
CA VAL A 223 20.40 30.04 17.82
C VAL A 223 21.28 31.12 18.44
N THR A 224 22.42 30.72 18.99
CA THR A 224 23.52 31.61 19.38
C THR A 224 24.81 30.99 18.88
N GLU A 225 25.47 31.68 17.94
CA GLU A 225 26.70 31.20 17.31
C GLU A 225 27.75 30.80 18.35
N GLY A 226 28.34 29.62 18.16
CA GLY A 226 29.34 29.05 19.08
C GLY A 226 28.79 28.53 20.41
N VAL A 227 27.48 28.66 20.67
CA VAL A 227 26.87 28.35 21.98
C VAL A 227 25.69 27.38 21.88
N SER A 228 24.71 27.66 21.02
CA SER A 228 23.50 26.85 20.91
C SER A 228 22.97 26.77 19.48
N TYR A 229 22.51 25.57 19.12
CA TYR A 229 21.98 25.23 17.81
C TYR A 229 20.71 24.40 17.97
N GLU A 230 19.88 24.39 16.94
CA GLU A 230 18.68 23.56 16.88
C GLU A 230 18.49 22.95 15.49
N ALA A 231 17.85 21.78 15.44
CA ALA A 231 17.42 21.15 14.20
C ALA A 231 16.08 20.45 14.40
N ILE A 232 15.24 20.46 13.37
CA ILE A 232 14.04 19.62 13.27
C ILE A 232 14.37 18.48 12.32
N VAL A 233 14.17 17.25 12.79
CA VAL A 233 14.49 16.01 12.07
C VAL A 233 13.27 15.10 11.99
N LEU A 234 13.26 14.20 11.01
CA LEU A 234 12.25 13.15 10.92
C LEU A 234 12.38 12.19 12.12
N PRO A 235 11.25 11.77 12.72
CA PRO A 235 11.24 10.71 13.71
C PRO A 235 11.80 9.39 13.17
N THR A 236 12.36 8.56 14.04
CA THR A 236 12.94 7.25 13.69
C THR A 236 12.17 6.11 14.35
N THR A 237 12.16 4.94 13.70
CA THR A 237 11.63 3.68 14.27
C THR A 237 12.62 3.04 15.23
N ASP A 238 12.15 2.05 16.00
CA ASP A 238 12.97 1.16 16.84
C ASP A 238 13.98 0.30 16.05
N ALA A 239 13.98 0.38 14.71
CA ALA A 239 14.96 -0.31 13.88
C ALA A 239 16.33 0.38 13.98
N ALA A 240 17.39 -0.43 14.13
CA ALA A 240 18.76 0.07 14.23
C ALA A 240 19.15 0.94 13.02
N GLN A 241 19.46 2.21 13.27
CA GLN A 241 19.81 3.21 12.26
C GLN A 241 21.33 3.39 12.19
N ARG A 242 21.96 2.74 11.21
CA ARG A 242 23.42 2.74 11.05
C ARG A 242 23.93 3.97 10.31
N GLY A 243 25.15 4.38 10.66
CA GLY A 243 25.90 5.37 9.89
C GLY A 243 25.53 6.83 10.16
N ARG A 244 24.77 7.11 11.22
CA ARG A 244 24.44 8.48 11.64
C ARG A 244 25.62 9.13 12.36
N VAL A 245 25.93 10.37 12.00
CA VAL A 245 27.12 11.08 12.50
C VAL A 245 26.78 12.55 12.78
N PHE A 246 27.12 13.02 13.99
CA PHE A 246 27.26 14.45 14.24
C PHE A 246 28.63 14.92 13.76
N THR A 247 28.65 15.95 12.91
CA THR A 247 29.86 16.61 12.45
C THR A 247 29.91 18.03 13.01
N VAL A 248 31.04 18.39 13.63
CA VAL A 248 31.31 19.73 14.16
C VAL A 248 32.50 20.31 13.42
N GLU A 249 32.26 21.29 12.56
CA GLU A 249 33.29 22.04 11.87
C GLU A 249 33.63 23.28 12.71
N ALA A 250 34.89 23.43 13.12
CA ALA A 250 35.40 24.56 13.89
C ALA A 250 36.45 25.32 13.07
N PRO A 251 36.05 26.31 12.26
CA PRO A 251 36.93 26.94 11.27
C PRO A 251 38.16 27.63 11.88
N LEU A 252 38.01 28.26 13.06
CA LEU A 252 39.12 28.95 13.73
C LEU A 252 40.18 27.99 14.29
N LEU A 253 39.78 26.75 14.58
CA LEU A 253 40.71 25.66 14.93
C LEU A 253 41.28 24.94 13.71
N GLY A 254 40.69 25.14 12.53
CA GLY A 254 41.03 24.42 11.30
C GLY A 254 40.75 22.91 11.40
N ARG A 255 39.72 22.53 12.18
CA ARG A 255 39.42 21.13 12.50
C ARG A 255 37.95 20.80 12.28
N THR A 256 37.72 19.53 11.93
CA THR A 256 36.40 18.91 11.86
C THR A 256 36.40 17.71 12.77
N TYR A 257 35.40 17.63 13.64
CA TYR A 257 35.21 16.55 14.59
C TYR A 257 33.95 15.77 14.25
N THR A 258 33.96 14.48 14.55
CA THR A 258 32.80 13.62 14.33
C THR A 258 32.47 12.81 15.56
N TRP A 259 31.19 12.58 15.79
CA TRP A 259 30.68 11.64 16.78
C TRP A 259 29.66 10.72 16.11
N THR A 260 29.93 9.42 16.12
CA THR A 260 29.01 8.41 15.61
C THR A 260 27.89 8.21 16.63
N MET A 261 26.66 8.42 16.18
CA MET A 261 25.48 8.20 16.99
C MET A 261 25.26 6.69 17.20
N PRO A 262 24.83 6.25 18.39
CA PRO A 262 24.46 4.85 18.60
C PRO A 262 23.38 4.39 17.61
N ASP A 263 23.49 3.14 17.13
CA ASP A 263 22.54 2.54 16.19
C ASP A 263 21.10 2.52 16.76
N ASP A 264 20.96 2.46 18.09
CA ASP A 264 19.71 2.41 18.85
C ASP A 264 19.22 3.79 19.35
N TYR A 265 19.91 4.88 19.00
CA TYR A 265 19.46 6.22 19.38
C TYR A 265 18.21 6.63 18.58
N LEU A 266 17.11 6.97 19.24
CA LEU A 266 15.85 7.27 18.56
C LEU A 266 15.52 8.76 18.60
N PHE A 267 15.21 9.33 17.44
CA PHE A 267 14.49 10.60 17.38
C PHE A 267 13.00 10.31 17.49
N VAL A 268 12.44 10.58 18.66
CA VAL A 268 11.01 10.36 18.93
C VAL A 268 10.20 11.57 18.48
N GLY A 269 9.12 11.35 17.73
CA GLY A 269 8.20 12.41 17.31
C GLY A 269 7.55 13.10 18.51
N GLY A 270 7.32 14.41 18.42
CA GLY A 270 6.75 15.20 19.51
C GLY A 270 7.66 15.36 20.73
N LYS A 271 8.95 15.04 20.62
CA LYS A 271 9.94 15.17 21.71
C LYS A 271 11.12 16.07 21.32
N ILE A 272 11.75 16.64 22.33
CA ILE A 272 13.00 17.40 22.25
C ILE A 272 14.15 16.51 22.76
N HIS A 273 15.19 16.40 21.96
CA HIS A 273 16.43 15.68 22.26
C HIS A 273 17.53 16.68 22.57
N GLU A 274 17.90 16.78 23.84
CA GLU A 274 18.99 17.64 24.28
C GLU A 274 20.34 16.96 24.05
N ILE A 275 21.26 17.65 23.39
CA ILE A 275 22.62 17.17 23.10
C ILE A 275 23.62 18.22 23.52
N GLU A 276 24.57 17.84 24.36
CA GLU A 276 25.68 18.70 24.74
C GLU A 276 26.97 18.22 24.08
N ILE A 277 27.62 19.10 23.33
CA ILE A 277 28.91 18.86 22.69
C ILE A 277 29.95 19.75 23.34
N THR A 278 30.96 19.14 23.98
CA THR A 278 32.14 19.86 24.46
C THR A 278 33.28 19.69 23.47
N VAL A 279 33.82 20.80 22.96
CA VAL A 279 34.90 20.82 21.97
C VAL A 279 36.25 21.06 22.65
N ASP A 280 37.15 20.09 22.55
CA ASP A 280 38.53 20.19 23.02
C ASP A 280 39.48 20.48 21.85
N VAL A 281 40.72 20.86 22.15
CA VAL A 281 41.75 21.08 21.11
C VAL A 281 41.96 19.86 20.21
N ASP A 282 41.79 18.63 20.74
CA ASP A 282 42.06 17.38 20.03
C ASP A 282 40.85 16.45 19.82
N GLY A 283 39.65 16.84 20.24
CA GLY A 283 38.46 15.99 20.07
C GLY A 283 37.17 16.67 20.51
N ILE A 284 36.08 15.89 20.49
CA ILE A 284 34.80 16.28 21.09
C ILE A 284 34.34 15.22 22.09
N SER A 285 33.57 15.63 23.08
CA SER A 285 32.73 14.74 23.88
C SER A 285 31.27 15.12 23.71
N VAL A 286 30.42 14.12 23.57
CA VAL A 286 28.98 14.30 23.36
C VAL A 286 28.23 13.62 24.50
N VAL A 287 27.31 14.35 25.11
CA VAL A 287 26.40 13.86 26.14
C VAL A 287 24.99 14.06 25.61
N THR A 288 24.20 12.98 25.55
CA THR A 288 22.78 13.04 25.24
C THR A 288 22.00 13.17 26.54
N GLY A 289 21.19 14.22 26.65
CA GLY A 289 20.37 14.56 27.81
C GLY A 289 19.05 13.79 27.85
N ASP A 290 18.16 14.25 28.72
CA ASP A 290 16.81 13.69 28.87
C ASP A 290 15.97 13.97 27.61
N ILE A 291 15.08 13.03 27.28
CA ILE A 291 14.04 13.24 26.26
C ILE A 291 12.94 14.05 26.93
N ALA A 292 12.80 15.31 26.54
CA ALA A 292 11.73 16.17 27.02
C ALA A 292 10.55 16.14 26.05
N ASP A 293 9.36 16.33 26.57
CA ASP A 293 8.18 16.58 25.75
C ASP A 293 8.39 17.84 24.92
N TRP A 294 8.19 17.75 23.60
CA TRP A 294 7.99 18.93 22.75
C TRP A 294 6.55 19.40 22.92
N ASN A 295 6.25 19.69 24.18
CA ASN A 295 4.92 19.98 24.69
C ASN A 295 3.87 18.87 24.37
N GLY A 296 4.07 17.65 24.88
CA GLY A 296 3.00 16.85 25.51
C GLY A 296 2.26 15.80 24.68
N GLY A 297 2.84 15.26 23.61
CA GLY A 297 2.36 14.00 23.01
C GLY A 297 3.21 12.82 23.49
N ASP A 298 2.62 11.84 24.16
CA ASP A 298 3.24 10.51 24.38
C ASP A 298 3.00 9.56 23.19
N SER A 299 2.32 10.03 22.16
CA SER A 299 2.16 9.38 20.87
C SER A 299 3.37 9.68 19.99
N ASN A 300 4.27 8.71 19.86
CA ASN A 300 4.99 8.61 18.61
C ASN A 300 3.91 8.52 17.51
N PRO A 301 3.91 9.33 16.43
CA PRO A 301 3.16 8.94 15.24
C PRO A 301 3.62 7.52 14.91
N GLU A 302 2.70 6.62 14.50
CA GLU A 302 3.08 5.28 14.08
C GLU A 302 4.15 5.39 12.98
N VAL A 303 5.41 5.22 13.36
CA VAL A 303 6.52 5.07 12.42
C VAL A 303 6.47 3.60 12.02
N GLU A 304 6.28 3.33 10.73
CA GLU A 304 5.85 2.02 10.21
C GLU A 304 6.46 0.82 10.93
N THR A 305 5.63 0.17 11.75
CA THR A 305 5.80 -1.22 12.16
C THR A 305 4.87 -2.17 11.40
N ASP A 306 4.01 -1.64 10.51
CA ASP A 306 2.99 -2.41 9.75
C ASP A 306 3.51 -3.01 8.44
N ASP A 307 4.77 -2.79 8.06
CA ASP A 307 5.33 -3.34 6.82
C ASP A 307 5.13 -4.85 6.72
N ALA A 308 5.26 -5.57 7.83
CA ALA A 308 5.01 -7.01 7.86
C ALA A 308 3.54 -7.35 7.55
N GLU A 309 2.58 -6.57 8.06
CA GLU A 309 1.15 -6.79 7.80
C GLU A 309 0.77 -6.40 6.36
N PHE A 310 1.30 -5.29 5.85
CA PHE A 310 1.07 -4.87 4.47
C PHE A 310 1.75 -5.77 3.45
N LEU A 311 2.96 -6.28 3.74
CA LEU A 311 3.62 -7.30 2.93
C LEU A 311 2.84 -8.62 2.94
N ALA A 312 2.12 -8.92 4.02
CA ALA A 312 1.28 -10.12 4.17
C ALA A 312 -0.07 -10.03 3.43
N LEU A 313 -0.51 -8.84 2.99
CA LEU A 313 -1.71 -8.69 2.15
C LEU A 313 -1.62 -9.59 0.90
N PRO A 314 -2.74 -10.08 0.35
CA PRO A 314 -2.69 -11.03 -0.76
C PRO A 314 -2.35 -10.35 -2.10
N ASN A 315 -1.77 -11.12 -3.03
CA ASN A 315 -1.63 -10.68 -4.44
C ASN A 315 -2.83 -11.05 -5.30
N SER A 316 -3.76 -11.83 -4.75
CA SER A 316 -4.96 -12.27 -5.47
C SER A 316 -6.22 -12.18 -4.62
N TYR A 317 -7.33 -11.84 -5.26
CA TYR A 317 -8.65 -11.71 -4.64
C TYR A 317 -9.64 -12.61 -5.36
N ILE A 318 -10.46 -13.35 -4.60
CA ILE A 318 -11.58 -14.12 -5.14
C ILE A 318 -12.84 -13.32 -4.91
N ALA A 319 -13.65 -13.16 -5.95
CA ALA A 319 -14.87 -12.38 -5.87
C ALA A 319 -15.94 -12.94 -6.80
N ARG A 320 -17.21 -12.80 -6.40
CA ARG A 320 -18.33 -13.24 -7.23
C ARG A 320 -18.58 -12.24 -8.38
N PRO A 321 -19.05 -12.70 -9.54
CA PRO A 321 -19.63 -11.82 -10.54
C PRO A 321 -20.59 -10.79 -9.92
N GLY A 322 -20.48 -9.53 -10.34
CA GLY A 322 -21.37 -8.45 -9.89
C GLY A 322 -21.01 -7.83 -8.53
N SER A 323 -20.02 -8.37 -7.81
CA SER A 323 -19.54 -7.80 -6.54
C SER A 323 -18.51 -6.69 -6.74
N THR A 324 -18.29 -5.89 -5.70
CA THR A 324 -17.19 -4.92 -5.65
C THR A 324 -16.01 -5.51 -4.89
N VAL A 325 -14.81 -5.41 -5.45
CA VAL A 325 -13.56 -5.79 -4.81
C VAL A 325 -12.82 -4.54 -4.39
N THR A 326 -12.39 -4.48 -3.12
CA THR A 326 -11.53 -3.41 -2.59
C THR A 326 -10.14 -3.98 -2.35
N ILE A 327 -9.12 -3.37 -2.95
CA ILE A 327 -7.72 -3.81 -2.89
C ILE A 327 -6.88 -2.70 -2.26
N PRO A 328 -6.33 -2.91 -1.05
CA PRO A 328 -5.42 -1.93 -0.46
C PRO A 328 -4.13 -1.82 -1.29
N VAL A 329 -3.75 -0.58 -1.62
CA VAL A 329 -2.49 -0.28 -2.33
C VAL A 329 -1.29 -0.39 -1.39
N ALA A 330 -1.52 -0.42 -0.07
CA ALA A 330 -0.49 -0.50 0.96
C ALA A 330 0.60 -1.56 0.69
N LYS A 331 0.22 -2.72 0.16
CA LYS A 331 1.18 -3.77 -0.22
C LYS A 331 2.23 -3.30 -1.23
N ALA A 332 1.83 -2.49 -2.21
CA ALA A 332 2.74 -1.98 -3.22
C ALA A 332 3.83 -1.12 -2.56
N TYR A 333 3.43 -0.16 -1.72
CA TYR A 333 4.36 0.69 -0.98
C TYR A 333 5.27 -0.13 -0.07
N ALA A 334 4.70 -1.02 0.75
CA ALA A 334 5.48 -1.87 1.64
C ALA A 334 6.51 -2.72 0.87
N ALA A 335 6.13 -3.27 -0.30
CA ALA A 335 7.06 -4.00 -1.15
C ALA A 335 8.20 -3.12 -1.68
N TRP A 336 7.90 -1.95 -2.24
CA TRP A 336 8.93 -1.03 -2.75
C TRP A 336 9.81 -0.44 -1.65
N HIS A 337 9.30 -0.29 -0.43
CA HIS A 337 10.02 0.25 0.72
C HIS A 337 10.86 -0.80 1.46
N ASN A 338 10.57 -2.10 1.34
CA ASN A 338 11.19 -3.12 2.19
C ASN A 338 11.88 -4.26 1.44
N ILE A 339 11.77 -4.31 0.12
CA ILE A 339 12.43 -5.32 -0.69
C ILE A 339 13.70 -4.71 -1.30
N PRO A 340 14.90 -5.01 -0.77
CA PRO A 340 16.18 -4.55 -1.30
C PRO A 340 16.32 -4.63 -2.83
N MET A 341 15.86 -5.72 -3.45
CA MET A 341 15.94 -5.85 -4.91
C MET A 341 15.08 -4.83 -5.68
N LEU A 342 13.99 -4.32 -5.09
CA LEU A 342 13.21 -3.24 -5.68
C LEU A 342 13.85 -1.87 -5.43
N GLN A 343 14.43 -1.66 -4.24
CA GLN A 343 15.13 -0.43 -3.85
C GLN A 343 16.45 -0.21 -4.58
N GLU A 344 17.13 -1.28 -4.99
CA GLU A 344 18.32 -1.20 -5.86
C GLU A 344 17.98 -0.67 -7.26
N GLY A 345 16.70 -0.74 -7.66
CA GLY A 345 16.23 -0.11 -8.89
C GLY A 345 16.26 1.41 -8.79
N SER A 346 16.39 2.09 -9.93
CA SER A 346 16.32 3.56 -9.99
C SER A 346 14.91 4.12 -9.80
N PHE A 347 14.00 3.35 -9.21
CA PHE A 347 12.57 3.64 -9.11
C PHE A 347 12.13 3.67 -7.65
N SER A 348 11.52 4.78 -7.25
CA SER A 348 10.69 4.88 -6.06
C SER A 348 9.23 4.91 -6.47
N ILE A 349 8.37 4.30 -5.65
CA ILE A 349 6.92 4.36 -5.87
C ILE A 349 6.42 5.78 -5.55
N PRO A 350 5.76 6.47 -6.50
CA PRO A 350 5.20 7.79 -6.26
C PRO A 350 3.84 7.68 -5.56
N ASN A 351 3.31 8.79 -5.07
CA ASN A 351 2.02 8.83 -4.37
C ASN A 351 0.83 9.05 -5.31
N ASP A 352 1.05 9.68 -6.46
CA ASP A 352 0.08 9.95 -7.51
C ASP A 352 -0.04 8.75 -8.45
N LEU A 353 -0.65 7.68 -7.94
CA LEU A 353 -0.93 6.49 -8.72
C LEU A 353 -2.38 6.48 -9.22
N THR A 354 -2.56 5.90 -10.40
CA THR A 354 -3.86 5.57 -10.97
C THR A 354 -4.00 4.07 -11.19
N ALA A 355 -5.19 3.53 -10.96
CA ALA A 355 -5.46 2.13 -11.20
C ALA A 355 -6.03 1.90 -12.60
N ARG A 356 -5.60 0.83 -13.25
CA ARG A 356 -6.18 0.37 -14.52
C ARG A 356 -6.03 -1.14 -14.68
N ILE A 357 -6.79 -1.68 -15.62
CA ILE A 357 -6.65 -3.07 -16.06
C ILE A 357 -5.29 -3.22 -16.75
N VAL A 358 -4.49 -4.18 -16.29
CA VAL A 358 -3.27 -4.63 -16.96
C VAL A 358 -3.64 -5.57 -18.08
N TRP A 359 -4.41 -6.60 -17.73
CA TRP A 359 -4.99 -7.54 -18.68
C TRP A 359 -6.23 -8.19 -18.09
N GLN A 360 -7.17 -8.58 -18.94
CA GLN A 360 -8.30 -9.43 -18.59
C GLN A 360 -8.41 -10.60 -19.55
N GLU A 361 -8.96 -11.69 -19.04
CA GLU A 361 -9.29 -12.87 -19.80
C GLU A 361 -10.36 -12.53 -20.84
N ARG A 362 -10.20 -13.09 -22.03
CA ARG A 362 -11.18 -13.03 -23.09
C ARG A 362 -11.81 -14.41 -23.24
N PHE A 363 -13.13 -14.46 -23.20
CA PHE A 363 -13.87 -15.63 -23.64
C PHE A 363 -14.25 -15.40 -25.09
N ASP A 364 -13.93 -16.38 -25.93
CA ASP A 364 -14.35 -16.53 -27.34
C ASP A 364 -14.13 -15.34 -28.32
N GLU A 365 -14.57 -15.57 -29.56
CA GLU A 365 -14.57 -14.61 -30.67
C GLU A 365 -15.74 -13.61 -30.56
N ASP A 366 -16.76 -13.91 -29.75
CA ASP A 366 -18.05 -13.18 -29.66
C ASP A 366 -18.04 -12.03 -28.63
N GLU A 367 -16.85 -11.66 -28.12
CA GLU A 367 -16.59 -10.43 -27.34
C GLU A 367 -17.11 -10.42 -25.90
N THR A 368 -17.39 -11.57 -25.29
CA THR A 368 -17.74 -11.63 -23.86
C THR A 368 -16.51 -11.29 -23.00
N ILE A 369 -16.47 -10.05 -22.50
CA ILE A 369 -15.34 -9.50 -21.72
C ILE A 369 -15.82 -9.00 -20.36
N LEU A 370 -14.95 -9.11 -19.35
CA LEU A 370 -15.22 -8.58 -18.01
C LEU A 370 -15.51 -7.08 -18.08
N PHE A 371 -14.70 -6.34 -18.85
CA PHE A 371 -14.84 -4.90 -19.02
C PHE A 371 -14.58 -4.45 -20.47
N SER A 372 -15.38 -3.52 -20.99
CA SER A 372 -15.11 -2.84 -22.26
C SER A 372 -14.40 -1.49 -22.08
N THR A 373 -14.38 -0.97 -20.84
CA THR A 373 -13.76 0.29 -20.43
C THR A 373 -13.22 0.18 -18.99
N ASN A 374 -12.26 1.04 -18.63
CA ASN A 374 -11.70 1.11 -17.27
C ASN A 374 -12.58 1.88 -16.27
N ASP A 375 -13.80 2.29 -16.63
CA ASP A 375 -14.70 3.10 -15.79
C ASP A 375 -15.17 2.40 -14.51
N LYS A 376 -14.94 1.09 -14.40
CA LYS A 376 -15.26 0.25 -13.23
C LYS A 376 -14.07 -0.01 -12.32
N VAL A 377 -12.91 0.56 -12.64
CA VAL A 377 -11.71 0.52 -11.80
C VAL A 377 -11.45 1.94 -11.32
N THR A 378 -11.68 2.18 -10.03
CA THR A 378 -11.49 3.49 -9.40
C THR A 378 -10.46 3.39 -8.29
N MET A 379 -9.77 4.49 -8.01
CA MET A 379 -8.96 4.62 -6.81
C MET A 379 -9.64 5.57 -5.84
N THR A 380 -9.64 5.19 -4.57
CA THR A 380 -10.08 5.99 -3.44
C THR A 380 -8.89 6.21 -2.51
N GLY A 381 -8.72 7.42 -1.98
CA GLY A 381 -7.52 7.76 -1.20
C GLY A 381 -6.28 7.99 -2.07
N SER A 382 -5.12 8.14 -1.42
CA SER A 382 -3.83 8.39 -2.08
C SER A 382 -2.69 7.71 -1.32
N GLY A 383 -1.55 7.50 -1.98
CA GLY A 383 -0.38 6.89 -1.36
C GLY A 383 -0.65 5.47 -0.82
N ILE A 384 0.01 5.15 0.30
CA ILE A 384 -0.11 3.86 1.00
C ILE A 384 -1.55 3.55 1.46
N ASN A 385 -2.32 4.58 1.78
CA ASN A 385 -3.71 4.46 2.25
C ASN A 385 -4.72 4.35 1.10
N ALA A 386 -4.27 4.42 -0.16
CA ALA A 386 -5.17 4.25 -1.29
C ALA A 386 -5.73 2.83 -1.35
N ALA A 387 -6.92 2.72 -1.90
CA ALA A 387 -7.54 1.45 -2.26
C ALA A 387 -8.04 1.52 -3.70
N ILE A 388 -7.94 0.39 -4.40
CA ILE A 388 -8.56 0.21 -5.70
C ILE A 388 -9.93 -0.42 -5.46
N GLU A 389 -10.97 0.19 -6.01
CA GLU A 389 -12.31 -0.39 -6.07
C GLU A 389 -12.59 -0.88 -7.49
N VAL A 390 -13.01 -2.14 -7.60
CA VAL A 390 -13.33 -2.79 -8.87
C VAL A 390 -14.75 -3.33 -8.81
N VAL A 391 -15.65 -2.75 -9.61
CA VAL A 391 -17.05 -3.21 -9.70
C VAL A 391 -17.17 -4.26 -10.80
N LEU A 392 -17.36 -5.52 -10.43
CA LEU A 392 -17.32 -6.66 -11.36
C LEU A 392 -18.58 -6.78 -12.21
N ASN A 393 -18.42 -7.33 -13.42
CA ASN A 393 -19.54 -7.67 -14.30
C ASN A 393 -20.38 -8.80 -13.65
N PRO A 394 -21.71 -8.67 -13.57
CA PRO A 394 -22.58 -9.69 -12.97
C PRO A 394 -22.70 -10.98 -13.76
N ASP A 395 -22.41 -10.97 -15.06
CA ASP A 395 -22.69 -12.08 -15.96
C ASP A 395 -21.43 -12.82 -16.43
N VAL A 396 -20.24 -12.41 -15.98
CA VAL A 396 -18.96 -12.90 -16.51
C VAL A 396 -18.05 -13.36 -15.38
N GLU A 397 -17.66 -14.63 -15.42
CA GLU A 397 -16.55 -15.19 -14.64
C GLU A 397 -15.24 -15.09 -15.43
N GLY A 398 -14.10 -15.11 -14.74
CA GLY A 398 -12.79 -15.15 -15.39
C GLY A 398 -11.69 -14.49 -14.56
N SER A 399 -10.53 -14.32 -15.17
CA SER A 399 -9.38 -13.66 -14.54
C SER A 399 -9.15 -12.25 -15.06
N LEU A 400 -8.85 -11.34 -14.14
CA LEU A 400 -8.46 -9.95 -14.40
C LEU A 400 -7.18 -9.65 -13.62
N VAL A 401 -6.28 -8.85 -14.16
CA VAL A 401 -5.18 -8.24 -13.42
C VAL A 401 -5.33 -6.73 -13.46
N VAL A 402 -5.39 -6.11 -12.29
CA VAL A 402 -5.37 -4.65 -12.12
C VAL A 402 -4.02 -4.22 -11.58
N GLY A 403 -3.56 -3.05 -11.97
CA GLY A 403 -2.29 -2.50 -11.51
C GLY A 403 -2.38 -1.01 -11.22
N VAL A 404 -1.41 -0.53 -10.43
CA VAL A 404 -1.23 0.89 -10.13
C VAL A 404 -0.08 1.46 -10.94
N TYR A 405 -0.29 2.66 -11.48
CA TYR A 405 0.58 3.29 -12.46
C TYR A 405 0.80 4.77 -12.17
N ASP A 406 2.00 5.25 -12.44
CA ASP A 406 2.29 6.69 -12.50
C ASP A 406 1.73 7.33 -13.79
N GLY A 407 1.88 8.65 -13.90
CA GLY A 407 1.48 9.43 -15.08
C GLY A 407 2.24 9.05 -16.37
N ASP A 408 3.43 8.43 -16.26
CA ASP A 408 4.24 7.96 -17.38
C ASP A 408 3.84 6.55 -17.86
N GLY A 409 2.97 5.87 -17.11
CA GLY A 409 2.45 4.55 -17.41
C GLY A 409 3.33 3.39 -16.91
N ASN A 410 4.26 3.63 -15.99
CA ASN A 410 5.04 2.59 -15.31
C ASN A 410 4.19 1.89 -14.25
N CYS A 411 4.20 0.55 -14.23
CA CYS A 411 3.45 -0.23 -13.24
C CYS A 411 4.27 -0.40 -11.96
N TYR A 412 3.67 -0.12 -10.80
CA TYR A 412 4.34 -0.28 -9.50
C TYR A 412 3.88 -1.52 -8.76
N TRP A 413 2.66 -1.98 -8.95
CA TRP A 413 2.24 -3.29 -8.48
C TRP A 413 0.98 -3.71 -9.21
N SER A 414 0.66 -4.98 -9.11
CA SER A 414 -0.53 -5.55 -9.74
C SER A 414 -1.07 -6.72 -8.94
N TRP A 415 -2.38 -6.92 -9.05
CA TRP A 415 -3.13 -7.93 -8.32
C TRP A 415 -4.02 -8.70 -9.29
N HIS A 416 -4.13 -10.01 -9.06
CA HIS A 416 -5.05 -10.88 -9.80
C HIS A 416 -6.42 -10.91 -9.10
N ILE A 417 -7.47 -10.65 -9.85
CA ILE A 417 -8.85 -10.82 -9.42
C ILE A 417 -9.41 -12.04 -10.14
N TRP A 418 -9.78 -13.05 -9.36
CA TRP A 418 -10.41 -14.28 -9.83
C TRP A 418 -11.92 -14.16 -9.61
N VAL A 419 -12.62 -13.84 -10.70
CA VAL A 419 -14.07 -13.62 -10.71
C VAL A 419 -14.76 -14.97 -10.90
N THR A 420 -15.41 -15.48 -9.86
CA THR A 420 -16.05 -16.80 -9.88
C THR A 420 -17.03 -16.99 -8.71
N GLU A 421 -18.02 -17.86 -8.90
CA GLU A 421 -18.89 -18.37 -7.83
C GLU A 421 -18.19 -19.33 -6.87
N TYR A 422 -16.95 -19.76 -7.19
CA TYR A 422 -16.14 -20.61 -6.33
C TYR A 422 -15.80 -19.93 -4.99
N ASP A 423 -16.02 -20.65 -3.89
CA ASP A 423 -15.64 -20.22 -2.55
C ASP A 423 -14.74 -21.29 -1.90
N PRO A 424 -13.41 -21.06 -1.82
CA PRO A 424 -12.47 -22.00 -1.23
C PRO A 424 -12.63 -22.11 0.29
N SER A 425 -13.32 -21.20 0.96
CA SER A 425 -13.53 -21.27 2.42
C SER A 425 -14.49 -22.41 2.81
N GLN A 426 -15.35 -22.83 1.89
CA GLN A 426 -16.32 -23.89 2.11
C GLN A 426 -15.69 -25.27 1.86
N PRO A 427 -16.07 -26.31 2.63
CA PRO A 427 -15.57 -27.68 2.42
C PRO A 427 -15.80 -28.22 1.00
N ALA A 428 -16.87 -27.79 0.34
CA ALA A 428 -17.18 -28.21 -1.05
C ALA A 428 -16.17 -27.67 -2.07
N GLY A 429 -15.46 -26.60 -1.75
CA GLY A 429 -14.41 -26.00 -2.57
C GLY A 429 -13.00 -26.50 -2.24
N GLN A 430 -12.89 -27.54 -1.40
CA GLN A 430 -11.61 -28.01 -0.85
C GLN A 430 -11.37 -29.50 -1.20
N GLN A 431 -10.10 -29.88 -1.30
CA GLN A 431 -9.64 -31.26 -1.49
C GLN A 431 -8.52 -31.58 -0.51
N THR A 432 -8.54 -32.74 0.12
CA THR A 432 -7.48 -33.14 1.06
C THR A 432 -6.54 -34.14 0.43
N VAL A 433 -5.25 -33.80 0.35
CA VAL A 433 -4.21 -34.66 -0.24
C VAL A 433 -3.03 -34.73 0.72
N GLY A 434 -2.61 -35.93 1.12
CA GLY A 434 -1.44 -36.10 2.00
C GLY A 434 -1.53 -35.33 3.32
N GLY A 435 -2.75 -35.13 3.85
CA GLY A 435 -3.01 -34.32 5.05
C GLY A 435 -3.08 -32.81 4.81
N ASN A 436 -2.80 -32.33 3.61
CA ASN A 436 -2.92 -30.93 3.21
C ASN A 436 -4.29 -30.62 2.63
N VAL A 437 -4.82 -29.42 2.87
CA VAL A 437 -6.08 -28.96 2.29
C VAL A 437 -5.78 -28.05 1.11
N PHE A 438 -6.15 -28.46 -0.09
CA PHE A 438 -6.01 -27.71 -1.33
C PHE A 438 -7.32 -27.07 -1.76
N MET A 439 -7.22 -26.00 -2.55
CA MET A 439 -8.31 -25.58 -3.42
C MET A 439 -8.67 -26.71 -4.39
N ASP A 440 -9.96 -26.84 -4.72
CA ASP A 440 -10.47 -27.90 -5.60
C ASP A 440 -10.07 -27.74 -7.08
N ARG A 441 -9.53 -26.58 -7.45
CA ARG A 441 -9.15 -26.18 -8.81
C ARG A 441 -7.90 -25.30 -8.82
N ASN A 442 -7.34 -25.10 -10.01
CA ASN A 442 -6.19 -24.23 -10.21
C ASN A 442 -6.59 -22.76 -10.04
N LEU A 443 -5.67 -21.92 -9.57
CA LEU A 443 -5.89 -20.49 -9.41
C LEU A 443 -6.24 -19.84 -10.76
N GLY A 444 -7.40 -19.18 -10.83
CA GLY A 444 -7.94 -18.57 -12.04
C GLY A 444 -8.86 -19.48 -12.88
N ALA A 445 -9.09 -20.73 -12.49
CA ALA A 445 -9.99 -21.64 -13.21
C ALA A 445 -11.47 -21.37 -12.90
N THR A 446 -12.33 -21.27 -13.90
CA THR A 446 -13.78 -21.06 -13.67
C THR A 446 -14.57 -22.37 -13.67
N SER A 447 -13.96 -23.49 -14.04
CA SER A 447 -14.66 -24.78 -14.14
C SER A 447 -13.86 -25.95 -13.59
N LEU A 448 -14.57 -26.89 -12.95
CA LEU A 448 -14.07 -28.23 -12.64
C LEU A 448 -14.28 -29.22 -13.81
N VAL A 449 -15.05 -28.81 -14.81
CA VAL A 449 -15.35 -29.62 -15.99
C VAL A 449 -14.17 -29.55 -16.96
N LYS A 450 -13.89 -30.66 -17.64
CA LYS A 450 -12.88 -30.72 -18.69
C LYS A 450 -13.02 -29.56 -19.68
N GLY A 451 -11.90 -28.94 -20.01
CA GLY A 451 -11.90 -27.81 -20.94
C GLY A 451 -10.87 -26.74 -20.60
N PRO A 452 -10.69 -25.76 -21.50
CA PRO A 452 -9.81 -24.62 -21.29
C PRO A 452 -10.08 -23.89 -19.96
N GLN A 453 -11.34 -23.76 -19.57
CA GLN A 453 -11.78 -23.09 -18.33
C GLN A 453 -11.31 -23.78 -17.03
N SER A 454 -10.86 -25.04 -17.12
CA SER A 454 -10.29 -25.75 -15.97
C SER A 454 -8.80 -25.49 -15.76
N ALA A 455 -8.08 -25.00 -16.77
CA ALA A 455 -6.62 -24.85 -16.74
C ALA A 455 -6.16 -23.83 -15.69
N GLY A 456 -6.88 -22.71 -15.57
CA GLY A 456 -6.50 -21.56 -14.75
C GLY A 456 -5.39 -20.72 -15.37
N CYS A 457 -4.80 -19.85 -14.54
CA CYS A 457 -3.68 -19.00 -14.93
C CYS A 457 -2.32 -19.71 -14.78
N PHE A 458 -1.31 -19.18 -15.47
CA PHE A 458 0.04 -19.72 -15.51
C PHE A 458 1.03 -18.72 -14.90
N TYR A 459 1.94 -19.21 -14.06
CA TYR A 459 2.87 -18.38 -13.30
C TYR A 459 4.31 -18.84 -13.51
N GLN A 460 5.22 -17.92 -13.83
CA GLN A 460 6.65 -18.22 -13.73
C GLN A 460 7.02 -18.47 -12.27
N TRP A 461 7.93 -19.40 -12.01
CA TRP A 461 8.23 -19.82 -10.64
C TRP A 461 8.65 -18.62 -9.78
N GLY A 462 7.99 -18.42 -8.65
CA GLY A 462 8.27 -17.33 -7.72
C GLY A 462 7.74 -15.94 -8.09
N ARG A 463 6.96 -15.81 -9.18
CA ARG A 463 6.36 -14.55 -9.62
C ARG A 463 4.88 -14.46 -9.21
N LYS A 464 4.42 -13.28 -8.78
CA LYS A 464 3.00 -13.06 -8.41
C LYS A 464 2.06 -12.92 -9.61
N ASP A 465 2.57 -12.43 -10.74
CA ASP A 465 1.75 -12.00 -11.86
C ASP A 465 1.42 -13.14 -12.83
N PRO A 466 0.13 -13.43 -13.05
CA PRO A 466 -0.29 -14.50 -13.94
C PRO A 466 -0.20 -14.14 -15.42
N PHE A 467 -0.11 -15.19 -16.23
CA PHE A 467 -0.45 -15.19 -17.64
C PHE A 467 -1.75 -15.94 -17.88
N GLN A 468 -2.51 -15.51 -18.88
CA GLN A 468 -3.76 -16.15 -19.26
C GLN A 468 -3.52 -17.58 -19.74
N GLY A 469 -4.37 -18.49 -19.29
CA GLY A 469 -4.43 -19.84 -19.82
C GLY A 469 -5.08 -19.94 -21.19
N PRO A 470 -5.16 -21.15 -21.76
CA PRO A 470 -5.95 -21.39 -22.96
C PRO A 470 -7.44 -21.18 -22.67
N TYR A 471 -8.15 -20.45 -23.54
CA TYR A 471 -9.58 -20.10 -23.38
C TYR A 471 -10.48 -20.73 -24.46
N THR A 472 -9.89 -21.34 -25.50
CA THR A 472 -10.61 -22.17 -26.47
C THR A 472 -10.02 -23.56 -26.52
N TRP A 473 -10.82 -24.55 -26.93
CA TRP A 473 -10.35 -25.92 -27.12
C TRP A 473 -9.21 -25.98 -28.15
N MET A 474 -9.26 -25.12 -29.17
CA MET A 474 -8.22 -25.04 -30.20
C MET A 474 -6.90 -24.47 -29.64
N MET A 475 -6.95 -23.47 -28.75
CA MET A 475 -5.74 -22.95 -28.09
C MET A 475 -5.25 -23.85 -26.97
N PHE A 476 -6.15 -24.59 -26.33
CA PHE A 476 -5.81 -25.67 -25.41
C PHE A 476 -5.02 -26.77 -26.14
N LEU A 477 -5.47 -27.23 -27.31
CA LEU A 477 -4.76 -28.29 -28.04
C LEU A 477 -3.52 -27.82 -28.81
N ASN A 478 -3.48 -26.56 -29.27
CA ASN A 478 -2.33 -25.99 -29.96
C ASN A 478 -1.27 -25.40 -29.02
N ALA A 479 -1.51 -25.51 -27.70
CA ALA A 479 -0.64 -25.00 -26.67
C ALA A 479 -0.22 -23.55 -26.93
N ASN A 480 -1.20 -22.66 -27.14
CA ASN A 480 -0.95 -21.23 -27.37
C ASN A 480 -1.43 -20.46 -26.14
N ALA A 481 -0.59 -19.58 -25.59
CA ALA A 481 -1.05 -18.64 -24.55
C ALA A 481 -2.23 -17.84 -25.12
N GLY A 482 -3.30 -17.66 -24.34
CA GLY A 482 -4.51 -17.02 -24.82
C GLY A 482 -4.30 -15.59 -25.35
N TRP A 483 -5.29 -15.03 -26.04
CA TRP A 483 -5.36 -13.60 -26.29
C TRP A 483 -5.97 -12.93 -25.07
N SER A 484 -5.26 -11.96 -24.51
CA SER A 484 -5.77 -11.09 -23.46
C SER A 484 -6.18 -9.75 -24.03
N ASN A 485 -6.90 -8.97 -23.22
CA ASN A 485 -7.31 -7.61 -23.54
C ASN A 485 -6.82 -6.66 -22.44
N ASP A 486 -6.43 -5.44 -22.77
CA ASP A 486 -5.99 -4.41 -21.81
C ASP A 486 -7.14 -3.68 -21.08
N GLY A 487 -8.38 -4.17 -21.21
CA GLY A 487 -9.56 -3.58 -20.54
C GLY A 487 -10.23 -2.45 -21.33
N ILE A 488 -9.64 -2.01 -22.44
CA ILE A 488 -10.21 -0.99 -23.35
C ILE A 488 -10.35 -1.48 -24.79
N GLY A 489 -10.29 -2.80 -25.00
CA GLY A 489 -10.55 -3.43 -26.30
C GLY A 489 -9.30 -3.80 -27.10
N LYS A 490 -8.09 -3.54 -26.61
CA LYS A 490 -6.86 -3.83 -27.37
C LYS A 490 -6.39 -5.25 -27.11
N PHE A 491 -6.26 -6.00 -28.19
CA PHE A 491 -5.66 -7.34 -28.13
C PHE A 491 -4.21 -7.29 -27.67
N MET A 492 -3.88 -8.18 -26.76
CA MET A 492 -2.55 -8.38 -26.22
C MET A 492 -2.05 -9.79 -26.49
N THR A 493 -0.79 -9.88 -26.85
CA THR A 493 -0.06 -11.15 -27.00
C THR A 493 1.03 -11.19 -25.95
N LEU A 494 1.16 -12.33 -25.26
CA LEU A 494 2.27 -12.57 -24.36
C LEU A 494 3.58 -12.62 -25.14
N LYS A 495 4.51 -11.74 -24.80
CA LYS A 495 5.83 -11.60 -25.45
C LYS A 495 6.96 -11.82 -24.46
N GLY A 496 8.07 -12.34 -24.99
CA GLY A 496 9.31 -12.46 -24.25
C GLY A 496 9.90 -11.09 -23.91
N LEU A 497 10.62 -11.05 -22.79
CA LEU A 497 11.51 -9.99 -22.36
C LEU A 497 12.86 -10.63 -22.05
N ALA A 498 13.95 -10.05 -22.55
CA ALA A 498 15.28 -10.55 -22.24
C ALA A 498 15.60 -10.30 -20.77
N SER A 499 16.05 -11.33 -20.05
CA SER A 499 16.64 -11.13 -18.73
C SER A 499 17.92 -10.31 -18.85
N THR A 500 18.11 -9.35 -17.96
CA THR A 500 19.36 -8.56 -17.86
C THR A 500 20.44 -9.32 -17.11
N LYS A 501 20.10 -10.47 -16.51
CA LYS A 501 20.91 -11.27 -15.58
C LYS A 501 21.23 -10.54 -14.26
N VAL A 502 20.62 -9.39 -14.01
CA VAL A 502 20.71 -8.67 -12.74
C VAL A 502 19.40 -8.92 -11.97
N PRO A 503 19.42 -9.56 -10.80
CA PRO A 503 18.19 -9.92 -10.08
C PRO A 503 17.26 -8.74 -9.79
N SER A 504 17.79 -7.61 -9.31
CA SER A 504 17.00 -6.41 -9.01
C SER A 504 16.32 -5.84 -10.26
N GLU A 505 17.05 -5.69 -11.36
CA GLU A 505 16.47 -5.24 -12.64
C GLU A 505 15.41 -6.21 -13.18
N ASN A 506 15.63 -7.52 -13.09
CA ASN A 506 14.65 -8.53 -13.50
C ASN A 506 13.39 -8.47 -12.62
N LEU A 507 13.54 -8.26 -11.30
CA LEU A 507 12.41 -8.15 -10.38
C LEU A 507 11.59 -6.89 -10.70
N VAL A 508 12.25 -5.74 -10.83
CA VAL A 508 11.63 -4.46 -11.23
C VAL A 508 10.91 -4.61 -12.58
N ALA A 509 11.56 -5.21 -13.57
CA ALA A 509 10.94 -5.46 -14.88
C ALA A 509 9.71 -6.37 -14.79
N SER A 510 9.73 -7.36 -13.89
CA SER A 510 8.60 -8.27 -13.68
C SER A 510 7.38 -7.54 -13.11
N VAL A 511 7.60 -6.53 -12.27
CA VAL A 511 6.57 -5.67 -11.65
C VAL A 511 6.08 -4.60 -12.64
N GLN A 512 6.99 -3.93 -13.33
CA GLN A 512 6.66 -2.89 -14.32
C GLN A 512 5.96 -3.46 -15.56
N GLN A 513 6.18 -4.75 -15.87
CA GLN A 513 5.60 -5.41 -17.03
C GLN A 513 4.91 -6.73 -16.65
N PRO A 514 3.77 -6.68 -15.91
CA PRO A 514 3.13 -7.89 -15.36
C PRO A 514 2.76 -8.93 -16.43
N TYR A 515 2.45 -8.47 -17.65
CA TYR A 515 2.10 -9.34 -18.79
C TYR A 515 3.25 -9.56 -19.81
N ARG A 516 4.50 -9.50 -19.36
CA ARG A 516 5.69 -9.91 -20.13
C ARG A 516 6.32 -11.15 -19.50
N TYR A 517 6.75 -12.07 -20.35
CA TYR A 517 7.45 -13.28 -19.94
C TYR A 517 8.95 -13.01 -19.90
N ILE A 518 9.59 -13.11 -18.75
CA ILE A 518 11.04 -12.94 -18.67
C ILE A 518 11.70 -14.26 -19.06
N VAL A 519 12.50 -14.22 -20.11
CA VAL A 519 13.17 -15.41 -20.66
C VAL A 519 14.25 -15.89 -19.71
N GLY A 520 14.33 -17.21 -19.52
CA GLY A 520 15.30 -17.84 -18.62
C GLY A 520 16.75 -17.51 -18.97
N ILE A 521 17.55 -17.26 -17.94
CA ILE A 521 18.98 -16.98 -18.05
C ILE A 521 19.69 -18.25 -18.51
N SER A 522 20.48 -18.14 -19.57
CA SER A 522 21.31 -19.26 -20.04
C SER A 522 22.24 -19.75 -18.94
N GLY A 523 22.14 -21.03 -18.59
CA GLY A 523 22.95 -21.68 -17.55
C GLY A 523 22.14 -22.08 -16.31
N THR A 524 21.32 -21.17 -15.78
CA THR A 524 20.42 -21.46 -14.64
C THR A 524 19.00 -21.80 -15.07
N GLN A 525 18.57 -21.31 -16.23
CA GLN A 525 17.18 -21.38 -16.69
C GLN A 525 16.18 -20.70 -15.73
N ASP A 526 16.67 -19.82 -14.85
CA ASP A 526 15.87 -18.99 -13.98
C ASP A 526 15.62 -17.63 -14.65
N TRP A 527 14.43 -17.06 -14.48
CA TRP A 527 14.10 -15.75 -15.04
C TRP A 527 14.63 -14.59 -14.19
N LEU A 528 14.84 -14.80 -12.88
CA LEU A 528 15.25 -13.77 -11.94
C LEU A 528 16.76 -13.82 -11.66
N SER A 529 17.28 -14.98 -11.26
CA SER A 529 18.63 -15.11 -10.71
C SER A 529 19.63 -15.81 -11.64
N PRO A 530 20.84 -15.25 -11.86
CA PRO A 530 21.93 -15.94 -12.54
C PRO A 530 22.64 -16.97 -11.64
N ASP A 531 22.31 -17.01 -10.34
CA ASP A 531 22.93 -17.89 -9.36
C ASP A 531 22.06 -19.14 -9.13
N VAL A 532 22.73 -20.29 -9.04
CA VAL A 532 22.05 -21.55 -8.70
C VAL A 532 21.58 -21.47 -7.25
N GLY A 533 20.28 -21.64 -7.01
CA GLY A 533 19.68 -21.55 -5.68
C GLY A 533 19.35 -20.13 -5.22
N GLY A 534 19.32 -19.13 -6.11
CA GLY A 534 18.81 -17.79 -5.80
C GLY A 534 17.30 -17.79 -5.51
N GLU A 535 16.93 -17.74 -4.23
CA GLU A 535 15.54 -17.91 -3.75
C GLU A 535 14.97 -16.68 -3.02
N ALA A 536 15.71 -15.57 -2.96
CA ALA A 536 15.21 -14.36 -2.32
C ALA A 536 13.99 -13.77 -3.05
N TYR A 537 13.01 -13.31 -2.26
CA TYR A 537 11.76 -12.68 -2.71
C TYR A 537 10.93 -13.54 -3.69
N ARG A 538 10.60 -14.76 -3.26
CA ARG A 538 9.81 -15.75 -4.02
C ARG A 538 8.49 -16.06 -3.31
N TRP A 539 7.90 -17.22 -3.60
CA TRP A 539 6.61 -17.65 -3.06
C TRP A 539 6.63 -18.12 -1.61
N SER A 540 7.76 -18.56 -1.09
CA SER A 540 7.89 -18.97 0.31
C SER A 540 9.11 -18.35 0.98
N ASN A 541 8.97 -18.05 2.26
CA ASN A 541 10.10 -17.71 3.13
C ASN A 541 10.88 -18.98 3.50
N ALA A 542 12.05 -18.81 4.12
CA ALA A 542 12.93 -19.92 4.49
C ALA A 542 12.30 -20.92 5.47
N ASP A 543 11.33 -20.46 6.27
CA ASP A 543 10.55 -21.29 7.20
C ASP A 543 9.33 -21.98 6.54
N GLY A 544 9.13 -21.78 5.24
CA GLY A 544 8.01 -22.35 4.48
C GLY A 544 6.70 -21.56 4.56
N THR A 545 6.68 -20.42 5.26
CA THR A 545 5.53 -19.50 5.29
C THR A 545 5.36 -18.77 3.96
N LYS A 546 4.18 -18.19 3.75
CA LYS A 546 3.81 -17.46 2.53
C LYS A 546 4.73 -16.25 2.32
N GLY A 547 5.36 -16.17 1.15
CA GLY A 547 6.22 -15.06 0.76
C GLY A 547 5.45 -13.89 0.11
N VAL A 548 6.09 -12.72 0.03
CA VAL A 548 5.48 -11.47 -0.49
C VAL A 548 4.96 -11.64 -1.93
N PHE A 549 5.64 -12.44 -2.76
CA PHE A 549 5.29 -12.68 -4.17
C PHE A 549 4.37 -13.90 -4.37
N ASP A 550 3.92 -14.55 -3.30
CA ASP A 550 2.98 -15.66 -3.40
C ASP A 550 1.66 -15.21 -4.09
N PRO A 551 1.22 -15.87 -5.17
CA PRO A 551 0.05 -15.47 -5.94
C PRO A 551 -1.25 -15.94 -5.32
N CYS A 552 -1.25 -16.76 -4.28
CA CYS A 552 -2.50 -17.29 -3.75
C CYS A 552 -3.30 -16.22 -2.98
N PRO A 553 -4.63 -16.32 -2.94
CA PRO A 553 -5.49 -15.45 -2.15
C PRO A 553 -5.24 -15.55 -0.64
N GLU A 554 -5.88 -14.66 0.12
CA GLU A 554 -5.81 -14.67 1.58
C GLU A 554 -6.21 -16.04 2.17
N GLY A 555 -5.43 -16.52 3.15
CA GLY A 555 -5.66 -17.83 3.79
C GLY A 555 -5.16 -19.02 2.97
N TRP A 556 -4.52 -18.78 1.82
CA TRP A 556 -3.97 -19.80 0.93
C TRP A 556 -2.55 -19.43 0.49
N ARG A 557 -1.75 -20.42 0.16
CA ARG A 557 -0.38 -20.25 -0.35
C ARG A 557 -0.02 -21.27 -1.41
N VAL A 558 1.07 -21.05 -2.13
CA VAL A 558 1.67 -22.07 -2.99
C VAL A 558 2.22 -23.19 -2.08
N PRO A 559 1.94 -24.46 -2.39
CA PRO A 559 2.41 -25.59 -1.58
C PRO A 559 3.93 -25.68 -1.56
N VAL A 560 4.52 -26.21 -0.49
CA VAL A 560 5.98 -26.46 -0.36
C VAL A 560 6.23 -27.98 -0.46
N SER A 561 7.24 -28.40 -1.22
CA SER A 561 7.58 -29.81 -1.53
C SER A 561 9.10 -30.03 -1.65
N GLY A 562 9.64 -31.19 -1.26
CA GLY A 562 11.03 -31.57 -1.61
C GLY A 562 12.16 -30.73 -0.96
N ALA A 563 11.84 -29.82 -0.03
CA ALA A 563 12.80 -29.00 0.72
C ALA A 563 13.17 -29.64 2.07
N GLY A 564 13.63 -30.90 2.04
CA GLY A 564 13.87 -31.69 3.26
C GLY A 564 12.60 -32.24 3.93
N ALA A 565 11.43 -32.06 3.31
CA ALA A 565 10.14 -32.61 3.70
C ALA A 565 9.50 -33.39 2.53
N ALA A 566 8.50 -34.22 2.84
CA ALA A 566 7.71 -34.92 1.82
C ALA A 566 6.99 -33.92 0.91
N SER A 567 6.68 -34.33 -0.32
CA SER A 567 5.87 -33.54 -1.25
C SER A 567 4.53 -33.14 -0.63
N ALA A 568 4.03 -31.94 -0.94
CA ALA A 568 2.67 -31.53 -0.56
C ALA A 568 1.59 -32.44 -1.17
N TRP A 569 1.93 -33.13 -2.26
CA TRP A 569 1.11 -34.15 -2.92
C TRP A 569 1.58 -35.57 -2.61
N ALA A 570 2.25 -35.78 -1.47
CA ALA A 570 2.54 -37.12 -1.00
C ALA A 570 1.26 -37.97 -1.04
N ASP A 571 1.40 -39.23 -1.46
CA ASP A 571 0.33 -40.21 -1.59
C ASP A 571 -0.74 -39.91 -2.65
N LEU A 572 -0.57 -38.84 -3.45
CA LEU A 572 -1.47 -38.54 -4.55
C LEU A 572 -1.37 -39.64 -5.64
N ASN A 573 -2.41 -40.46 -5.73
CA ASN A 573 -2.54 -41.52 -6.72
C ASN A 573 -3.79 -41.29 -7.57
N GLY A 574 -3.65 -41.46 -8.89
CA GLY A 574 -4.73 -41.16 -9.83
C GLY A 574 -4.64 -41.99 -11.09
N VAL A 575 -5.73 -41.95 -11.85
CA VAL A 575 -5.83 -42.60 -13.15
C VAL A 575 -5.92 -41.51 -14.20
N TRP A 576 -5.11 -41.65 -15.25
CA TRP A 576 -5.22 -40.78 -16.40
C TRP A 576 -6.62 -40.93 -17.04
N ASP A 577 -7.29 -39.80 -17.22
CA ASP A 577 -8.58 -39.74 -17.88
C ASP A 577 -8.40 -39.08 -19.25
N ALA A 578 -8.28 -39.92 -20.27
CA ALA A 578 -8.09 -39.46 -21.66
C ALA A 578 -9.31 -38.70 -22.18
N GLU A 579 -10.52 -38.99 -21.68
CA GLU A 579 -11.73 -38.28 -22.09
C GLU A 579 -11.82 -36.88 -21.47
N ARG A 580 -11.17 -36.69 -20.31
CA ARG A 580 -11.04 -35.41 -19.63
C ARG A 580 -9.70 -34.71 -19.85
N THR A 581 -8.80 -35.24 -20.68
CA THR A 581 -7.49 -34.62 -20.94
C THR A 581 -6.79 -34.17 -19.66
N GLY A 582 -6.63 -35.09 -18.71
CA GLY A 582 -6.10 -34.80 -17.38
C GLY A 582 -6.08 -36.04 -16.48
N CYS A 583 -5.91 -35.82 -15.18
CA CYS A 583 -5.89 -36.89 -14.19
C CYS A 583 -7.09 -36.75 -13.24
N VAL A 584 -7.76 -37.86 -12.94
CA VAL A 584 -8.74 -37.94 -11.85
C VAL A 584 -8.08 -38.71 -10.72
N PHE A 585 -7.88 -38.04 -9.58
CA PHE A 585 -7.22 -38.63 -8.44
C PHE A 585 -8.20 -39.39 -7.55
N ALA A 586 -7.72 -40.47 -6.92
CA ALA A 586 -8.53 -41.37 -6.10
C ALA A 586 -9.12 -40.66 -4.86
N GLU A 587 -10.04 -41.33 -4.16
CA GLU A 587 -10.57 -40.88 -2.85
C GLU A 587 -11.26 -39.51 -2.84
N GLY A 588 -11.68 -39.01 -4.01
CA GLY A 588 -12.31 -37.69 -4.12
C GLY A 588 -11.32 -36.53 -4.22
N ASN A 589 -10.04 -36.80 -4.46
CA ASN A 589 -8.95 -35.82 -4.59
C ASN A 589 -8.99 -35.00 -5.89
N GLY A 590 -10.14 -34.94 -6.54
CA GLY A 590 -10.41 -34.00 -7.63
C GLY A 590 -9.89 -34.39 -9.00
N TYR A 591 -10.26 -33.52 -9.95
CA TYR A 591 -9.75 -33.53 -11.32
C TYR A 591 -8.67 -32.46 -11.47
N TYR A 592 -7.58 -32.85 -12.11
CA TYR A 592 -6.45 -31.97 -12.44
C TYR A 592 -6.27 -31.94 -13.95
N PRO A 593 -6.35 -30.76 -14.59
CA PRO A 593 -6.30 -30.64 -16.03
C PRO A 593 -4.88 -30.80 -16.57
N ALA A 594 -4.73 -31.49 -17.70
CA ALA A 594 -3.48 -31.48 -18.46
C ALA A 594 -3.29 -30.13 -19.16
N ALA A 595 -3.09 -29.07 -18.37
CA ALA A 595 -3.03 -27.70 -18.84
C ALA A 595 -1.73 -27.37 -19.61
N GLY A 596 -0.72 -28.24 -19.55
CA GLY A 596 0.59 -27.94 -20.11
C GLY A 596 1.35 -26.86 -19.34
N TYR A 597 2.28 -26.20 -20.03
CA TYR A 597 3.05 -25.07 -19.51
C TYR A 597 3.30 -24.05 -20.63
N ILE A 598 3.71 -22.83 -20.27
CA ILE A 598 4.17 -21.79 -21.20
C ILE A 598 5.69 -21.67 -21.12
N ASN A 599 6.33 -21.65 -22.28
CA ASN A 599 7.76 -21.40 -22.44
C ASN A 599 8.03 -20.51 -23.66
N ILE A 600 8.55 -19.31 -23.42
CA ILE A 600 9.04 -18.42 -24.48
C ILE A 600 10.57 -18.46 -24.50
N MET A 601 11.12 -18.93 -25.63
CA MET A 601 12.54 -19.23 -25.78
C MET A 601 13.42 -18.01 -26.10
N SER A 602 12.83 -16.86 -26.47
CA SER A 602 13.57 -15.64 -26.81
C SER A 602 12.76 -14.37 -26.56
N ALA A 603 13.45 -13.23 -26.40
CA ALA A 603 12.81 -11.93 -26.21
C ALA A 603 12.00 -11.45 -27.43
N SER A 604 12.31 -11.97 -28.63
CA SER A 604 11.51 -11.76 -29.84
C SER A 604 10.35 -12.76 -29.98
N GLY A 605 10.32 -13.79 -29.13
CA GLY A 605 9.31 -14.83 -29.14
C GLY A 605 8.00 -14.39 -28.52
N SER A 606 6.95 -15.13 -28.85
CA SER A 606 5.60 -14.91 -28.34
C SER A 606 4.91 -16.25 -28.07
N GLY A 607 4.08 -16.29 -27.02
CA GLY A 607 2.95 -17.22 -26.86
C GLY A 607 3.18 -18.74 -26.94
N GLY A 608 4.40 -19.28 -26.77
CA GLY A 608 4.64 -20.73 -26.89
C GLY A 608 4.22 -21.51 -25.65
N GLY A 609 3.10 -22.22 -25.69
CA GLY A 609 2.77 -23.28 -24.75
C GLY A 609 3.22 -24.66 -25.24
N ALA A 610 3.23 -25.64 -24.35
CA ALA A 610 3.52 -27.03 -24.68
C ALA A 610 2.73 -28.02 -23.82
N GLU A 611 2.55 -29.22 -24.35
CA GLU A 611 2.00 -30.40 -23.66
C GLU A 611 0.56 -30.30 -23.11
N ALA A 612 -0.19 -29.28 -23.53
CA ALA A 612 -1.59 -29.17 -23.18
C ALA A 612 -2.39 -30.33 -23.79
N GLY A 613 -3.27 -30.92 -22.98
CA GLY A 613 -4.00 -32.15 -23.26
C GLY A 613 -3.22 -33.46 -23.03
N THR A 614 -1.89 -33.40 -22.86
CA THR A 614 -1.05 -34.60 -22.69
C THR A 614 -0.36 -34.69 -21.33
N SER A 615 -0.01 -33.55 -20.74
CA SER A 615 0.65 -33.46 -19.44
C SER A 615 0.09 -32.29 -18.63
N GLY A 616 0.05 -32.43 -17.31
CA GLY A 616 -0.30 -31.34 -16.40
C GLY A 616 0.78 -31.11 -15.36
N TYR A 617 0.79 -29.88 -14.85
CA TYR A 617 1.84 -29.33 -14.00
C TYR A 617 1.19 -28.47 -12.91
N CYS A 618 1.69 -28.58 -11.67
CA CYS A 618 1.33 -27.65 -10.60
C CYS A 618 2.58 -27.29 -9.79
N TRP A 619 2.86 -26.00 -9.68
CA TRP A 619 4.06 -25.52 -8.99
C TRP A 619 4.04 -25.74 -7.49
N SER A 620 5.23 -26.03 -6.94
CA SER A 620 5.57 -25.87 -5.52
C SER A 620 6.40 -24.60 -5.31
N ALA A 621 6.30 -23.99 -4.13
CA ALA A 621 7.00 -22.78 -3.70
C ALA A 621 8.49 -22.99 -3.46
N SER A 622 8.89 -24.24 -3.24
CA SER A 622 10.26 -24.68 -2.99
C SER A 622 10.99 -25.09 -4.27
N SER A 623 12.32 -25.14 -4.17
CA SER A 623 13.21 -25.39 -5.31
C SER A 623 14.32 -26.39 -4.98
N ALA A 624 14.95 -26.93 -6.04
CA ALA A 624 16.08 -27.83 -6.01
C ALA A 624 17.23 -27.23 -6.85
N GLY A 625 18.04 -26.38 -6.24
CA GLY A 625 19.14 -25.69 -6.92
C GLY A 625 18.66 -24.82 -8.09
N ARG A 626 18.88 -25.28 -9.32
CA ARG A 626 18.48 -24.54 -10.53
C ARG A 626 17.00 -24.70 -10.91
N ASN A 627 16.31 -25.69 -10.34
CA ASN A 627 14.95 -26.06 -10.72
C ASN A 627 13.94 -25.70 -9.62
N GLY A 628 12.69 -25.45 -9.97
CA GLY A 628 11.56 -25.43 -9.04
C GLY A 628 10.94 -26.82 -8.91
N TYR A 629 10.42 -27.18 -7.74
CA TYR A 629 9.65 -28.41 -7.59
C TYR A 629 8.23 -28.24 -8.13
N ALA A 630 7.65 -29.31 -8.67
CA ALA A 630 6.28 -29.34 -9.14
C ALA A 630 5.69 -30.74 -9.07
N LEU A 631 4.36 -30.79 -8.95
CA LEU A 631 3.59 -31.96 -9.34
C LEU A 631 3.55 -32.02 -10.88
N THR A 632 3.84 -33.19 -11.44
CA THR A 632 3.63 -33.49 -12.87
C THR A 632 2.85 -34.76 -13.03
N TYR A 633 1.99 -34.82 -14.04
CA TYR A 633 1.18 -36.00 -14.34
C TYR A 633 0.91 -36.09 -15.84
N SER A 634 0.98 -37.32 -16.35
CA SER A 634 0.67 -37.66 -17.72
C SER A 634 0.09 -39.08 -17.78
N VAL A 635 -0.22 -39.54 -19.00
CA VAL A 635 -0.59 -40.94 -19.26
C VAL A 635 0.40 -41.97 -18.71
N SER A 636 1.68 -41.59 -18.56
CA SER A 636 2.77 -42.53 -18.26
C SER A 636 3.20 -42.51 -16.80
N ALA A 637 3.04 -41.39 -16.09
CA ALA A 637 3.51 -41.25 -14.73
C ALA A 637 2.83 -40.09 -14.00
N ILE A 638 2.76 -40.20 -12.68
CA ILE A 638 2.54 -39.10 -11.75
C ILE A 638 3.83 -38.95 -10.93
N LYS A 639 4.37 -37.73 -10.85
CA LYS A 639 5.55 -37.41 -10.05
C LYS A 639 5.23 -36.20 -9.19
N THR A 640 5.31 -36.38 -7.88
CA THR A 640 4.88 -35.39 -6.88
C THR A 640 5.99 -34.40 -6.52
N GLU A 641 7.22 -34.63 -6.99
CA GLU A 641 8.41 -33.82 -6.74
C GLU A 641 9.30 -33.69 -8.00
N ALA A 642 8.68 -33.45 -9.15
CA ALA A 642 9.44 -33.23 -10.38
C ALA A 642 10.20 -31.89 -10.32
N GLU A 643 11.41 -31.87 -10.86
CA GLU A 643 12.21 -30.66 -11.00
C GLU A 643 12.01 -30.03 -12.38
N LEU A 644 11.52 -28.79 -12.42
CA LEU A 644 11.25 -28.04 -13.64
C LEU A 644 12.07 -26.75 -13.67
N THR A 645 12.32 -26.23 -14.87
CA THR A 645 12.98 -24.93 -15.02
C THR A 645 12.10 -23.80 -14.46
N LYS A 646 12.70 -22.90 -13.69
CA LYS A 646 12.01 -21.79 -13.00
C LYS A 646 11.43 -20.75 -13.97
N ALA A 647 11.93 -20.67 -15.19
CA ALA A 647 11.40 -19.75 -16.20
C ALA A 647 10.04 -20.19 -16.76
N TRP A 648 9.71 -21.49 -16.79
CA TRP A 648 8.42 -21.94 -17.30
C TRP A 648 7.27 -21.35 -16.51
N ALA A 649 6.19 -21.00 -17.20
CA ALA A 649 4.94 -20.67 -16.52
C ALA A 649 4.05 -21.91 -16.45
N CYS A 650 3.65 -22.29 -15.25
CA CYS A 650 2.77 -23.45 -15.00
C CYS A 650 1.62 -23.03 -14.07
N PRO A 651 0.53 -23.80 -14.02
CA PRO A 651 -0.54 -23.56 -13.06
C PRO A 651 -0.09 -23.67 -11.60
N VAL A 652 -0.83 -22.97 -10.73
CA VAL A 652 -0.73 -23.07 -9.27
C VAL A 652 -2.05 -23.64 -8.75
N ARG A 653 -1.96 -24.60 -7.83
CA ARG A 653 -3.11 -25.06 -7.02
C ARG A 653 -2.79 -24.80 -5.57
N CYS A 654 -3.45 -23.80 -5.00
CA CYS A 654 -3.12 -23.31 -3.67
C CYS A 654 -3.48 -24.31 -2.58
N VAL A 655 -2.64 -24.35 -1.55
CA VAL A 655 -2.87 -25.09 -0.30
C VAL A 655 -3.27 -24.10 0.80
N LYS A 656 -4.07 -24.55 1.75
CA LYS A 656 -4.50 -23.75 2.89
C LYS A 656 -3.28 -23.30 3.67
N ASP A 657 -3.23 -22.01 3.94
CA ASP A 657 -2.14 -21.44 4.71
C ASP A 657 -2.26 -21.85 6.18
N VAL A 658 -1.13 -22.17 6.79
CA VAL A 658 -1.05 -22.59 8.18
C VAL A 658 -0.34 -21.46 8.91
N LYS A 659 -1.12 -20.50 9.41
CA LYS A 659 -0.60 -19.37 10.20
C LYS A 659 0.08 -19.88 11.48
#